data_AF-A0A661CF25-F1
#
_entry.id   AF-A0A661CF25-F1
#
_cell.length_a   1.000
_cell.length_b   1.000
_cell.length_c   1.000
_cell.angle_alpha   90.00
_cell.angle_beta   90.00
_cell.angle_gamma   90.00
#
_symmetry.space_group_name_H-M   'P 1'
#
loop_
_entity.id
_entity.type
_entity.pdbx_description
1 polymer ?
#
loop_
_entity_poly.entity_id
_entity_poly.type
_entity_poly.pdbx_seq_one_letter_code
_entity_poly.pdbx_strand_id
1 'polypeptide(L)'
;MRPIKLTLEGFTSFRKRQTLDLSTLDLFAITGATGAGKSSLLDAMTFALYGKVARFGKKNSSTELVSQGATELKVEFQFVVQQTEYKVIRTWKYRPSSPKTGFLLDKLKQGTWERCDRSEKIEDILRMNFDTFIRVILLPQGQFDHFLKNEPRKRRELLRQLAGFELFEQMRQEASQRAKQYKAERETIAQWLANIQAPTEDEVHHQQTQLTTFEQEIPTLESNAANAQRVLDDEKRVFEQIQHLSELQQHLAKHKEEAATITVLEQRLQQAQKADRLAGDWERVKAARHRHDELQRVIETARANFRQALQGLHAQRSMLMDDVGQLLKMAEIRVNAAVEHLMAAEQGLAKTTLGGTRLAQLKHISATLIQWQEKLKQVQEARYSFLQTTEQLQAAQLQCNDAASALENAKTTLQAAKAHNDAVMQKNHAAALRLSLHTDENCPVCGGIYPDSHQLPPLPEIAFVEFEPLQKRQAEAEYALQTALTAKTRVKTTRANLHQYLPDKEAELATLQQQISQVLQTDEWEAEALKRELETLQDMDHQYHDALKKKEKAQAELEKTKLAHQFAQENYENTLSQHQDSAEELERQQHQLQQAQIQIHQQTEGMSYDILSQTIERYEEHLAVRLNQAHKSYQAARVQFIQIEEMGKKTKQELELAGDEQEQCNTAWQVAIHAVDFTEEHFLNANALPEQQAEWAAKIRHHREQNIALETNIKSVAATIGERTTDESQIKQRHDAKLTADNKLKQANEQRVQLSIWLQRATEKQQQVKQLSTKQATLKAQEETYYTLSLKLRTDEFQAYLLEHLEEELVTRATVMLWTLTDSR
;
A
#
# COMPACT_ATOMS: atom_id res chain seq x y z
N MET A 1 136.22 73.46 -54.92
CA MET A 1 135.86 72.63 -56.09
C MET A 1 137.08 72.56 -57.00
N ARG A 2 137.41 71.38 -57.55
CA ARG A 2 138.58 71.18 -58.44
C ARG A 2 138.15 70.58 -59.79
N PRO A 3 138.46 71.19 -60.95
CA PRO A 3 138.18 70.60 -62.26
C PRO A 3 139.09 69.39 -62.54
N ILE A 4 138.55 68.32 -63.11
CA ILE A 4 139.29 67.09 -63.44
C ILE A 4 139.38 66.90 -64.94
N LYS A 5 138.25 67.00 -65.66
CA LYS A 5 138.24 66.72 -67.09
C LYS A 5 137.12 67.50 -67.78
N LEU A 6 137.40 68.03 -68.96
CA LEU A 6 136.42 68.73 -69.79
C LEU A 6 136.41 68.13 -71.19
N THR A 7 135.27 67.62 -71.62
CA THR A 7 135.04 67.15 -72.98
C THR A 7 133.95 67.98 -73.61
N LEU A 8 134.19 68.54 -74.80
CA LEU A 8 133.20 69.31 -75.51
C LEU A 8 133.18 68.99 -77.01
N GLU A 9 131.99 69.03 -77.59
CA GLU A 9 131.73 68.75 -78.99
C GLU A 9 130.59 69.65 -79.47
N GLY A 10 130.72 70.17 -80.69
CA GLY A 10 129.75 71.09 -81.25
C GLY A 10 129.58 72.40 -80.47
N PHE A 11 130.54 72.77 -79.60
CA PHE A 11 130.42 73.90 -78.68
C PHE A 11 131.30 75.08 -79.12
N THR A 12 130.68 76.19 -79.53
CA THR A 12 131.34 77.42 -80.03
C THR A 12 132.37 77.13 -81.14
N SER A 13 133.66 77.40 -80.93
CA SER A 13 134.74 77.12 -81.89
C SER A 13 135.14 75.65 -81.97
N PHE A 14 134.72 74.81 -81.03
CA PHE A 14 135.10 73.39 -80.95
C PHE A 14 134.04 72.52 -81.61
N ARG A 15 134.03 72.49 -82.95
CA ARG A 15 133.04 71.75 -83.73
C ARG A 15 133.15 70.23 -83.57
N LYS A 16 134.37 69.69 -83.64
CA LYS A 16 134.67 68.26 -83.40
C LYS A 16 134.92 68.02 -81.91
N ARG A 17 134.69 66.78 -81.44
CA ARG A 17 134.96 66.38 -80.06
C ARG A 17 136.41 66.65 -79.67
N GLN A 18 136.59 67.41 -78.59
CA GLN A 18 137.87 67.67 -77.94
C GLN A 18 137.76 67.32 -76.46
N THR A 19 138.83 66.74 -75.92
CA THR A 19 138.92 66.36 -74.50
C THR A 19 140.17 66.98 -73.90
N LEU A 20 139.99 67.71 -72.80
CA LEU A 20 141.05 68.31 -72.01
C LEU A 20 141.09 67.61 -70.65
N ASP A 21 142.21 66.98 -70.35
CA ASP A 21 142.48 66.41 -69.03
C ASP A 21 143.18 67.48 -68.17
N LEU A 22 142.59 67.76 -67.00
CA LEU A 22 143.07 68.76 -66.04
C LEU A 22 143.46 68.11 -64.70
N SER A 23 143.32 66.79 -64.56
CA SER A 23 143.46 66.07 -63.29
C SER A 23 144.82 66.32 -62.62
N THR A 24 145.89 66.29 -63.41
CA THR A 24 147.28 66.45 -62.95
C THR A 24 147.80 67.89 -62.98
N LEU A 25 146.97 68.88 -63.34
CA LEU A 25 147.38 70.27 -63.47
C LEU A 25 146.90 71.09 -62.27
N ASP A 26 147.82 71.66 -61.49
CA ASP A 26 147.47 72.56 -60.36
C ASP A 26 147.47 74.04 -60.79
N LEU A 27 148.42 74.44 -61.63
CA LEU A 27 148.50 75.77 -62.25
C LEU A 27 148.92 75.62 -63.71
N PHE A 28 148.16 76.20 -64.63
CA PHE A 28 148.42 76.10 -66.06
C PHE A 28 147.91 77.34 -66.81
N ALA A 29 148.45 77.55 -68.01
CA ALA A 29 148.04 78.63 -68.90
C ALA A 29 147.47 78.07 -70.20
N ILE A 30 146.33 78.61 -70.66
CA ILE A 30 145.74 78.31 -71.96
C ILE A 30 146.13 79.44 -72.92
N THR A 31 147.00 79.15 -73.89
CA THR A 31 147.50 80.14 -74.86
C THR A 31 147.01 79.84 -76.27
N GLY A 32 147.02 80.85 -77.14
CA GLY A 32 146.53 80.77 -78.52
C GLY A 32 146.08 82.14 -79.03
N ALA A 33 145.87 82.31 -80.34
CA ALA A 33 145.40 83.57 -80.92
C ALA A 33 144.05 84.01 -80.35
N THR A 34 143.73 85.32 -80.43
CA THR A 34 142.41 85.83 -80.08
C THR A 34 141.36 85.18 -81.00
N GLY A 35 140.27 84.67 -80.42
CA GLY A 35 139.26 83.90 -81.16
C GLY A 35 139.52 82.39 -81.25
N ALA A 36 140.67 81.88 -80.81
CA ALA A 36 140.97 80.43 -80.83
C ALA A 36 140.12 79.57 -79.86
N GLY A 37 139.23 80.18 -79.07
CA GLY A 37 138.30 79.45 -78.17
C GLY A 37 138.73 79.36 -76.70
N LYS A 38 139.73 80.13 -76.25
CA LYS A 38 140.23 80.09 -74.86
C LYS A 38 139.13 80.31 -73.82
N SER A 39 138.41 81.43 -73.92
CA SER A 39 137.29 81.73 -73.01
C SER A 39 136.14 80.75 -73.17
N SER A 40 135.97 80.15 -74.35
CA SER A 40 134.93 79.15 -74.58
C SER A 40 135.11 77.90 -73.72
N LEU A 41 136.34 77.55 -73.33
CA LEU A 41 136.59 76.45 -72.39
C LEU A 41 136.03 76.77 -70.99
N LEU A 42 136.19 78.00 -70.51
CA LEU A 42 135.64 78.45 -69.23
C LEU A 42 134.11 78.58 -69.28
N ASP A 43 133.59 79.09 -70.40
CA ASP A 43 132.15 79.13 -70.66
C ASP A 43 131.57 77.70 -70.70
N ALA A 44 132.28 76.71 -71.27
CA ALA A 44 131.83 75.32 -71.26
C ALA A 44 131.71 74.75 -69.84
N MET A 45 132.64 75.08 -68.93
CA MET A 45 132.56 74.63 -67.53
C MET A 45 131.35 75.23 -66.82
N THR A 46 131.14 76.56 -66.93
CA THR A 46 129.98 77.23 -66.30
C THR A 46 128.66 76.78 -66.91
N PHE A 47 128.63 76.56 -68.24
CA PHE A 47 127.48 76.00 -68.92
C PHE A 47 127.16 74.60 -68.41
N ALA A 48 128.17 73.71 -68.30
CA ALA A 48 127.96 72.37 -67.76
C ALA A 48 127.33 72.44 -66.37
N LEU A 49 127.85 73.28 -65.47
CA LEU A 49 127.34 73.40 -64.12
C LEU A 49 125.94 74.04 -64.07
N TYR A 50 125.79 75.27 -64.53
CA TYR A 50 124.59 76.08 -64.28
C TYR A 50 123.66 76.23 -65.50
N GLY A 51 124.03 75.66 -66.64
CA GLY A 51 123.31 75.87 -67.91
C GLY A 51 123.44 77.30 -68.45
N LYS A 52 124.34 78.10 -67.87
CA LYS A 52 124.56 79.51 -68.18
C LYS A 52 126.05 79.76 -68.39
N VAL A 53 126.39 80.68 -69.28
CA VAL A 53 127.78 81.09 -69.52
C VAL A 53 128.03 82.49 -68.97
N ALA A 54 129.25 82.74 -68.50
CA ALA A 54 129.60 84.02 -67.90
C ALA A 54 129.54 85.18 -68.90
N ARG A 55 129.87 84.94 -70.17
CA ARG A 55 129.92 85.96 -71.23
C ARG A 55 128.59 86.65 -71.54
N PHE A 56 127.49 85.90 -71.58
CA PHE A 56 126.19 86.39 -72.07
C PHE A 56 125.20 86.75 -70.94
N GLY A 57 125.63 86.63 -69.67
CA GLY A 57 124.84 87.03 -68.50
C GLY A 57 123.50 86.29 -68.38
N LYS A 58 122.44 86.99 -67.97
CA LYS A 58 121.09 86.41 -67.77
C LYS A 58 120.35 86.08 -69.08
N LYS A 59 120.86 86.45 -70.26
CA LYS A 59 120.25 86.19 -71.58
C LYS A 59 121.04 85.11 -72.31
N ASN A 60 120.80 83.84 -71.96
CA ASN A 60 121.46 82.71 -72.63
C ASN A 60 120.47 81.96 -73.51
N SER A 61 120.50 82.17 -74.83
CA SER A 61 119.90 81.23 -75.77
C SER A 61 120.92 80.14 -76.07
N SER A 62 120.66 78.90 -75.65
CA SER A 62 121.56 77.77 -75.86
C SER A 62 121.89 77.51 -77.34
N THR A 63 121.13 78.10 -78.27
CA THR A 63 121.39 78.08 -79.72
C THR A 63 122.69 78.78 -80.11
N GLU A 64 123.04 79.89 -79.45
CA GLU A 64 124.24 80.68 -79.78
C GLU A 64 125.54 80.00 -79.37
N LEU A 65 125.44 79.01 -78.48
CA LEU A 65 126.58 78.20 -78.04
C LEU A 65 126.89 77.04 -78.99
N VAL A 66 125.99 76.72 -79.93
CA VAL A 66 126.18 75.65 -80.91
C VAL A 66 127.14 76.12 -81.99
N SER A 67 128.15 75.31 -82.29
CA SER A 67 129.12 75.59 -83.34
C SER A 67 128.43 75.71 -84.70
N GLN A 68 128.86 76.68 -85.53
CA GLN A 68 128.25 76.88 -86.83
C GLN A 68 128.31 75.61 -87.70
N GLY A 69 127.16 75.20 -88.23
CA GLY A 69 127.01 73.98 -89.03
C GLY A 69 127.00 72.67 -88.23
N ALA A 70 126.91 72.72 -86.89
CA ALA A 70 126.56 71.58 -86.06
C ALA A 70 125.08 71.64 -85.67
N THR A 71 124.41 70.50 -85.60
CA THR A 71 123.01 70.40 -85.16
C THR A 71 122.87 69.99 -83.69
N GLU A 72 123.99 69.70 -83.02
CA GLU A 72 124.03 69.34 -81.61
C GLU A 72 125.31 69.85 -80.96
N LEU A 73 125.22 70.12 -79.65
CA LEU A 73 126.36 70.32 -78.77
C LEU A 73 126.28 69.35 -77.59
N LYS A 74 127.44 68.97 -77.08
CA LYS A 74 127.60 68.19 -75.88
C LYS A 74 128.79 68.71 -75.09
N VAL A 75 128.59 68.98 -73.81
CA VAL A 75 129.65 69.31 -72.86
C VAL A 75 129.55 68.34 -71.70
N GLU A 76 130.67 67.68 -71.41
CA GLU A 76 130.86 66.82 -70.26
C GLU A 76 131.98 67.41 -69.40
N PHE A 77 131.69 67.63 -68.13
CA PHE A 77 132.61 68.23 -67.18
C PHE A 77 132.67 67.41 -65.91
N GLN A 78 133.87 66.98 -65.55
CA GLN A 78 134.17 66.20 -64.36
C GLN A 78 134.94 67.07 -63.36
N PHE A 79 134.54 67.04 -62.09
CA PHE A 79 135.10 67.87 -61.03
C PHE A 79 134.94 67.23 -59.64
N VAL A 80 135.78 67.62 -58.68
CA VAL A 80 135.74 67.12 -57.29
C VAL A 80 135.28 68.21 -56.31
N VAL A 81 134.40 67.84 -55.38
CA VAL A 81 133.95 68.67 -54.25
C VAL A 81 133.88 67.80 -53.00
N GLN A 82 134.50 68.24 -51.90
CA GLN A 82 134.55 67.49 -50.63
C GLN A 82 134.94 66.01 -50.84
N GLN A 83 136.03 65.77 -51.58
CA GLN A 83 136.58 64.44 -51.92
C GLN A 83 135.66 63.53 -52.76
N THR A 84 134.48 64.00 -53.19
CA THR A 84 133.59 63.26 -54.09
C THR A 84 133.73 63.79 -55.51
N GLU A 85 133.93 62.91 -56.48
CA GLU A 85 134.00 63.26 -57.89
C GLU A 85 132.61 63.26 -58.52
N TYR A 86 132.30 64.29 -59.29
CA TYR A 86 131.04 64.48 -59.98
C TYR A 86 131.29 64.65 -61.47
N LYS A 87 130.34 64.17 -62.28
CA LYS A 87 130.35 64.29 -63.72
C LYS A 87 129.02 64.85 -64.19
N VAL A 88 129.09 65.99 -64.87
CA VAL A 88 127.94 66.66 -65.43
C VAL A 88 128.00 66.63 -66.93
N ILE A 89 126.92 66.18 -67.57
CA ILE A 89 126.78 66.16 -69.02
C ILE A 89 125.57 67.01 -69.40
N ARG A 90 125.81 68.02 -70.24
CA ARG A 90 124.76 68.79 -70.90
C ARG A 90 124.80 68.57 -72.39
N THR A 91 123.64 68.28 -72.95
CA THR A 91 123.45 68.12 -74.39
C THR A 91 122.36 69.06 -74.87
N TRP A 92 122.52 69.59 -76.06
CA TRP A 92 121.47 70.31 -76.75
C TRP A 92 121.49 69.86 -78.20
N LYS A 93 120.32 69.47 -78.75
CA LYS A 93 120.18 69.03 -80.13
C LYS A 93 119.02 69.74 -80.79
N TYR A 94 119.26 70.31 -81.97
CA TYR A 94 118.24 70.97 -82.76
C TYR A 94 117.17 69.97 -83.18
N ARG A 95 115.91 70.38 -83.04
CA ARG A 95 114.72 69.68 -83.56
C ARG A 95 113.72 70.73 -84.07
N PRO A 96 112.97 70.43 -85.14
CA PRO A 96 112.11 71.43 -85.81
C PRO A 96 110.98 71.99 -84.94
N SER A 97 110.44 71.20 -84.01
CA SER A 97 109.35 71.64 -83.12
C SER A 97 109.88 72.38 -81.89
N SER A 98 110.77 71.74 -81.13
CA SER A 98 111.48 72.35 -80.01
C SER A 98 112.82 71.64 -79.77
N PRO A 99 113.89 72.38 -79.44
CA PRO A 99 115.21 71.79 -79.25
C PRO A 99 115.21 70.84 -78.05
N LYS A 100 115.85 69.67 -78.22
CA LYS A 100 115.97 68.68 -77.15
C LYS A 100 117.18 69.00 -76.30
N THR A 101 116.95 69.39 -75.05
CA THR A 101 118.00 69.57 -74.04
C THR A 101 118.10 68.34 -73.15
N GLY A 102 119.32 68.04 -72.71
CA GLY A 102 119.62 66.97 -71.76
C GLY A 102 120.54 67.49 -70.68
N PHE A 103 120.25 67.13 -69.44
CA PHE A 103 121.10 67.38 -68.28
C PHE A 103 121.19 66.10 -67.47
N LEU A 104 122.42 65.72 -67.17
CA LEU A 104 122.77 64.49 -66.51
C LEU A 104 123.84 64.81 -65.47
N LEU A 105 123.63 64.37 -64.22
CA LEU A 105 124.55 64.55 -63.11
C LEU A 105 124.79 63.18 -62.48
N ASP A 106 126.05 62.78 -62.45
CA ASP A 106 126.52 61.54 -61.84
C ASP A 106 127.56 61.86 -60.75
N LYS A 107 127.65 61.01 -59.73
CA LYS A 107 128.69 61.04 -58.70
C LYS A 107 129.44 59.71 -58.65
N LEU A 108 130.74 59.78 -58.44
CA LEU A 108 131.60 58.62 -58.31
C LEU A 108 131.52 58.10 -56.87
N LYS A 109 131.05 56.87 -56.70
CA LYS A 109 131.06 56.14 -55.43
C LYS A 109 131.76 54.81 -55.63
N GLN A 110 132.77 54.54 -54.82
CA GLN A 110 133.54 53.28 -54.82
C GLN A 110 134.04 52.84 -56.21
N GLY A 111 134.44 53.81 -57.05
CA GLY A 111 134.98 53.54 -58.40
C GLY A 111 133.94 53.38 -59.51
N THR A 112 132.63 53.41 -59.19
CA THR A 112 131.53 53.38 -60.18
C THR A 112 130.74 54.67 -60.21
N TRP A 113 130.34 55.10 -61.42
CA TRP A 113 129.53 56.31 -61.61
C TRP A 113 128.05 56.01 -61.37
N GLU A 114 127.45 56.68 -60.38
CA GLU A 114 126.03 56.58 -60.04
C GLU A 114 125.28 57.87 -60.39
N ARG A 115 124.06 57.74 -60.92
CA ARG A 115 123.19 58.90 -61.24
C ARG A 115 122.68 59.56 -59.96
N CYS A 116 122.82 60.87 -59.83
CA CYS A 116 122.22 61.64 -58.74
C CYS A 116 120.68 61.72 -58.86
N ASP A 117 120.00 61.82 -57.71
CA ASP A 117 118.55 62.02 -57.68
C ASP A 117 118.18 63.39 -58.30
N ARG A 118 117.00 63.50 -58.91
CA ARG A 118 116.51 64.73 -59.56
C ARG A 118 116.34 65.89 -58.58
N SER A 119 116.27 65.60 -57.29
CA SER A 119 116.23 66.57 -56.20
C SER A 119 117.59 67.23 -55.93
N GLU A 120 118.71 66.57 -56.24
CA GLU A 120 120.05 67.11 -56.05
C GLU A 120 120.37 68.19 -57.11
N LYS A 121 120.48 69.45 -56.67
CA LYS A 121 120.87 70.56 -57.55
C LYS A 121 122.36 70.87 -57.40
N ILE A 122 122.96 71.31 -58.50
CA ILE A 122 124.36 71.76 -58.51
C ILE A 122 124.60 72.91 -57.53
N GLU A 123 123.60 73.78 -57.32
CA GLU A 123 123.66 74.88 -56.35
C GLU A 123 123.76 74.38 -54.90
N ASP A 124 123.11 73.26 -54.57
CA ASP A 124 123.18 72.64 -53.24
C ASP A 124 124.49 71.89 -53.04
N ILE A 125 125.00 71.23 -54.09
CA ILE A 125 126.30 70.52 -54.06
C ILE A 125 127.46 71.50 -53.91
N LEU A 126 127.43 72.61 -54.67
CA LEU A 126 128.46 73.66 -54.60
C LEU A 126 128.22 74.65 -53.46
N ARG A 127 127.03 74.61 -52.81
CA ARG A 127 126.54 75.58 -51.83
C ARG A 127 126.62 77.03 -52.32
N MET A 128 126.57 77.21 -53.63
CA MET A 128 126.76 78.49 -54.30
C MET A 128 125.90 78.55 -55.55
N ASN A 129 125.12 79.63 -55.66
CA ASN A 129 124.40 79.95 -56.88
C ASN A 129 125.37 80.46 -57.97
N PHE A 130 124.86 80.58 -59.20
CA PHE A 130 125.64 81.02 -60.36
C PHE A 130 126.37 82.36 -60.15
N ASP A 131 125.68 83.37 -59.61
CA ASP A 131 126.23 84.72 -59.43
C ASP A 131 127.38 84.73 -58.41
N THR A 132 127.28 83.92 -57.35
CA THR A 132 128.37 83.74 -56.38
C THR A 132 129.53 82.97 -57.01
N PHE A 133 129.28 81.93 -57.81
CA PHE A 133 130.32 81.12 -58.45
C PHE A 133 131.22 81.93 -59.40
N ILE A 134 130.63 82.80 -60.24
CA ILE A 134 131.39 83.67 -61.18
C ILE A 134 132.02 84.90 -60.52
N ARG A 135 131.81 85.10 -59.21
CA ARG A 135 132.46 86.17 -58.45
C ARG A 135 133.60 85.64 -57.58
N VAL A 136 133.50 84.38 -57.16
CA VAL A 136 134.42 83.80 -56.16
C VAL A 136 135.34 82.74 -56.79
N ILE A 137 134.86 81.91 -57.72
CA ILE A 137 135.62 80.76 -58.24
C ILE A 137 136.14 81.02 -59.66
N LEU A 138 135.28 81.48 -60.57
CA LEU A 138 135.67 81.86 -61.92
C LEU A 138 135.68 83.38 -62.01
N LEU A 139 136.79 84.01 -62.35
CA LEU A 139 136.87 85.47 -62.51
C LEU A 139 136.95 85.84 -64.00
N PRO A 140 135.83 86.27 -64.63
CA PRO A 140 135.86 86.74 -66.02
C PRO A 140 136.69 88.01 -66.14
N GLN A 141 137.40 88.16 -67.26
CA GLN A 141 138.24 89.31 -67.55
C GLN A 141 137.45 90.62 -67.36
N GLY A 142 137.90 91.48 -66.42
CA GLY A 142 137.32 92.80 -66.13
C GLY A 142 136.30 92.89 -64.97
N GLN A 143 135.88 91.79 -64.34
CA GLN A 143 134.82 91.82 -63.30
C GLN A 143 135.30 91.90 -61.83
N PHE A 144 136.59 91.75 -61.54
CA PHE A 144 137.12 91.78 -60.16
C PHE A 144 136.93 93.15 -59.48
N ASP A 145 136.99 94.23 -60.27
CA ASP A 145 136.90 95.62 -59.82
C ASP A 145 135.55 95.95 -59.16
N HIS A 146 134.48 95.24 -59.53
CA HIS A 146 133.12 95.46 -59.01
C HIS A 146 132.91 94.87 -57.60
N PHE A 147 133.75 93.93 -57.16
CA PHE A 147 133.67 93.33 -55.82
C PHE A 147 134.25 94.26 -54.75
N LEU A 148 135.39 94.90 -55.03
CA LEU A 148 136.09 95.77 -54.08
C LEU A 148 135.37 97.10 -53.82
N LYS A 149 134.60 97.61 -54.79
CA LYS A 149 134.00 98.96 -54.76
C LYS A 149 132.58 99.06 -54.15
N ASN A 150 132.00 97.98 -53.65
CA ASN A 150 130.63 97.99 -53.08
C ASN A 150 130.53 98.64 -51.68
N GLU A 151 129.40 99.31 -51.40
CA GLU A 151 129.07 99.97 -50.11
C GLU A 151 129.09 99.01 -48.89
N PRO A 152 129.53 99.48 -47.69
CA PRO A 152 129.67 98.64 -46.48
C PRO A 152 128.40 97.87 -46.08
N ARG A 153 127.21 98.47 -46.23
CA ARG A 153 125.93 97.82 -45.87
C ARG A 153 125.61 96.63 -46.78
N LYS A 154 125.86 96.74 -48.09
CA LYS A 154 125.67 95.64 -49.04
C LYS A 154 126.72 94.55 -48.86
N ARG A 155 127.94 94.92 -48.46
CA ARG A 155 128.99 93.96 -48.07
C ARG A 155 128.58 93.18 -46.82
N ARG A 156 128.07 93.84 -45.79
CA ARG A 156 127.59 93.20 -44.54
C ARG A 156 126.38 92.30 -44.78
N GLU A 157 125.47 92.69 -45.67
CA GLU A 157 124.33 91.85 -46.08
C GLU A 157 124.78 90.58 -46.83
N LEU A 158 125.74 90.70 -47.76
CA LEU A 158 126.35 89.54 -48.43
C LEU A 158 127.04 88.61 -47.43
N LEU A 159 127.74 89.15 -46.42
CA LEU A 159 128.37 88.35 -45.36
C LEU A 159 127.32 87.66 -44.47
N ARG A 160 126.21 88.33 -44.12
CA ARG A 160 125.08 87.72 -43.40
C ARG A 160 124.45 86.56 -44.17
N GLN A 161 124.29 86.71 -45.49
CA GLN A 161 123.78 85.65 -46.36
C GLN A 161 124.77 84.50 -46.53
N LEU A 162 126.08 84.78 -46.61
CA LEU A 162 127.12 83.75 -46.63
C LEU A 162 127.21 82.97 -45.30
N ALA A 163 126.83 83.60 -44.17
CA ALA A 163 126.89 83.01 -42.84
C ALA A 163 125.57 82.39 -42.33
N GLY A 164 124.41 82.67 -42.96
CA GLY A 164 123.15 81.95 -42.72
C GLY A 164 122.31 82.38 -41.50
N PHE A 165 122.26 83.67 -41.14
CA PHE A 165 121.62 84.16 -39.91
C PHE A 165 120.08 84.32 -39.90
N GLU A 166 119.37 83.84 -40.92
CA GLU A 166 117.90 84.03 -41.10
C GLU A 166 117.03 83.25 -40.09
N LEU A 167 117.57 82.16 -39.52
CA LEU A 167 116.85 81.26 -38.60
C LEU A 167 116.39 81.91 -37.29
N PHE A 168 117.18 82.84 -36.74
CA PHE A 168 116.95 83.38 -35.40
C PHE A 168 115.74 84.33 -35.32
N GLU A 169 115.42 85.04 -36.40
CA GLU A 169 114.24 85.91 -36.45
C GLU A 169 112.94 85.09 -36.49
N GLN A 170 112.95 83.90 -37.10
CA GLN A 170 111.79 83.00 -37.09
C GLN A 170 111.49 82.48 -35.68
N MET A 171 112.52 82.10 -34.91
CA MET A 171 112.36 81.63 -33.54
C MET A 171 111.73 82.68 -32.61
N ARG A 172 112.05 83.97 -32.84
CA ARG A 172 111.51 85.08 -32.06
C ARG A 172 110.00 85.26 -32.25
N GLN A 173 109.52 85.14 -33.49
CA GLN A 173 108.11 85.35 -33.83
C GLN A 173 107.22 84.28 -33.17
N GLU A 174 107.67 83.02 -33.22
CA GLU A 174 106.97 81.88 -32.61
C GLU A 174 106.83 82.02 -31.08
N ALA A 175 107.90 82.45 -30.39
CA ALA A 175 107.86 82.65 -28.94
C ALA A 175 106.83 83.72 -28.50
N SER A 176 106.72 84.81 -29.25
CA SER A 176 105.75 85.89 -28.97
C SER A 176 104.29 85.43 -29.12
N GLN A 177 104.02 84.57 -30.10
CA GLN A 177 102.67 84.07 -30.36
C GLN A 177 102.17 83.16 -29.22
N ARG A 178 103.03 82.27 -28.71
CA ARG A 178 102.68 81.37 -27.59
C ARG A 178 102.39 82.11 -26.29
N ALA A 179 103.16 83.16 -25.98
CA ALA A 179 102.92 83.97 -24.79
C ALA A 179 101.51 84.61 -24.76
N LYS A 180 101.04 85.10 -25.92
CA LYS A 180 99.69 85.68 -26.05
C LYS A 180 98.56 84.66 -25.82
N GLN A 181 98.75 83.43 -26.29
CA GLN A 181 97.75 82.36 -26.14
C GLN A 181 97.54 82.00 -24.66
N TYR A 182 98.62 81.73 -23.93
CA TYR A 182 98.53 81.38 -22.51
C TYR A 182 97.90 82.47 -21.64
N LYS A 183 98.13 83.75 -21.99
CA LYS A 183 97.50 84.88 -21.30
C LYS A 183 95.97 84.86 -21.42
N ALA A 184 95.44 84.66 -22.63
CA ALA A 184 93.98 84.65 -22.88
C ALA A 184 93.27 83.49 -22.17
N GLU A 185 93.89 82.31 -22.18
CA GLU A 185 93.36 81.14 -21.46
C GLU A 185 93.33 81.38 -19.94
N ARG A 186 94.39 81.98 -19.38
CA ARG A 186 94.46 82.30 -17.94
C ARG A 186 93.36 83.28 -17.52
N GLU A 187 93.09 84.30 -18.33
CA GLU A 187 92.05 85.30 -18.06
C GLU A 187 90.64 84.68 -18.08
N THR A 188 90.39 83.72 -18.97
CA THR A 188 89.11 83.00 -19.04
C THR A 188 88.86 82.17 -17.77
N ILE A 189 89.87 81.44 -17.29
CA ILE A 189 89.76 80.64 -16.05
C ILE A 189 89.57 81.55 -14.83
N ALA A 190 90.19 82.74 -14.81
CA ALA A 190 90.02 83.71 -13.73
C ALA A 190 88.54 84.15 -13.58
N GLN A 191 87.84 84.35 -14.69
CA GLN A 191 86.43 84.73 -14.69
C GLN A 191 85.53 83.61 -14.15
N TRP A 192 85.82 82.35 -14.48
CA TRP A 192 85.06 81.21 -13.95
C TRP A 192 85.21 81.05 -12.45
N LEU A 193 86.43 81.24 -11.91
CA LEU A 193 86.66 81.19 -10.47
C LEU A 193 85.90 82.27 -9.70
N ALA A 194 85.76 83.48 -10.27
CA ALA A 194 85.03 84.57 -9.63
C ALA A 194 83.52 84.31 -9.48
N ASN A 195 82.94 83.44 -10.32
CA ASN A 195 81.50 83.18 -10.35
C ASN A 195 81.06 82.00 -9.46
N ILE A 196 81.98 81.23 -8.86
CA ILE A 196 81.64 80.10 -8.01
C ILE A 196 81.58 80.54 -6.54
N GLN A 197 80.38 80.62 -5.98
CA GLN A 197 80.16 80.76 -4.53
C GLN A 197 80.19 79.37 -3.86
N ALA A 198 81.36 78.98 -3.35
CA ALA A 198 81.54 77.77 -2.56
C ALA A 198 81.36 78.07 -1.05
N PRO A 199 80.61 77.24 -0.30
CA PRO A 199 80.48 77.35 1.16
C PRO A 199 81.83 77.20 1.86
N THR A 200 81.99 77.83 3.02
CA THR A 200 83.21 77.71 3.83
C THR A 200 83.29 76.33 4.49
N GLU A 201 84.51 75.91 4.87
CA GLU A 201 84.71 74.62 5.57
C GLU A 201 83.94 74.56 6.89
N ASP A 202 83.78 75.70 7.59
CA ASP A 202 83.03 75.81 8.85
C ASP A 202 81.51 75.60 8.66
N GLU A 203 80.93 76.13 7.58
CA GLU A 203 79.51 75.96 7.25
C GLU A 203 79.18 74.49 6.96
N VAL A 204 80.08 73.79 6.25
CA VAL A 204 79.95 72.35 5.96
C VAL A 204 80.03 71.54 7.26
N HIS A 205 80.99 71.85 8.13
CA HIS A 205 81.16 71.13 9.39
C HIS A 205 79.98 71.30 10.36
N HIS A 206 79.41 72.50 10.44
CA HIS A 206 78.24 72.78 11.27
C HIS A 206 77.02 71.95 10.84
N GLN A 207 76.73 71.92 9.54
CA GLN A 207 75.59 71.18 8.98
C GLN A 207 75.78 69.65 9.09
N GLN A 208 77.03 69.18 9.01
CA GLN A 208 77.38 67.78 9.23
C GLN A 208 77.10 67.33 10.67
N THR A 209 77.40 68.19 11.64
CA THR A 209 77.16 67.92 13.06
C THR A 209 75.65 67.84 13.36
N GLN A 210 74.86 68.73 12.77
CA GLN A 210 73.40 68.67 12.90
C GLN A 210 72.79 67.40 12.31
N LEU A 211 73.30 66.94 11.16
CA LEU A 211 72.86 65.69 10.54
C LEU A 211 73.11 64.49 11.47
N THR A 212 74.29 64.41 12.09
CA THR A 212 74.63 63.33 13.02
C THR A 212 73.75 63.31 14.27
N THR A 213 73.32 64.48 14.76
CA THR A 213 72.39 64.55 15.90
C THR A 213 71.03 63.94 15.55
N PHE A 214 70.46 64.29 14.38
CA PHE A 214 69.19 63.72 13.95
C PHE A 214 69.28 62.21 13.66
N GLU A 215 70.41 61.73 13.12
CA GLU A 215 70.65 60.30 12.90
C GLU A 215 70.70 59.49 14.20
N GLN A 216 71.13 60.08 15.31
CA GLN A 216 71.14 59.44 16.63
C GLN A 216 69.77 59.48 17.33
N GLU A 217 68.94 60.49 17.07
CA GLU A 217 67.63 60.65 17.72
C GLU A 217 66.53 59.76 17.09
N ILE A 218 66.57 59.55 15.78
CA ILE A 218 65.51 58.81 15.03
C ILE A 218 65.22 57.40 15.60
N PRO A 219 66.21 56.53 15.91
CA PRO A 219 65.95 55.20 16.44
C PRO A 219 65.17 55.22 17.78
N THR A 220 65.41 56.23 18.61
CA THR A 220 64.69 56.38 19.89
C THR A 220 63.24 56.80 19.68
N LEU A 221 62.98 57.67 18.69
CA LEU A 221 61.63 58.10 18.32
C LEU A 221 60.82 56.96 17.68
N GLU A 222 61.46 56.11 16.87
CA GLU A 222 60.85 54.90 16.30
C GLU A 222 60.43 53.93 17.41
N SER A 223 61.29 53.68 18.39
CA SER A 223 60.95 52.83 19.54
C SER A 223 59.80 53.39 20.36
N ASN A 224 59.73 54.71 20.54
CA ASN A 224 58.65 55.36 21.29
C ASN A 224 57.30 55.26 20.58
N ALA A 225 57.27 55.47 19.25
CA ALA A 225 56.06 55.29 18.44
C ALA A 225 55.55 53.84 18.47
N ALA A 226 56.46 52.86 18.35
CA ALA A 226 56.11 51.44 18.42
C ALA A 226 55.55 51.03 19.79
N ASN A 227 56.11 51.55 20.89
CA ASN A 227 55.61 51.29 22.23
C ASN A 227 54.24 51.93 22.48
N ALA A 228 54.01 53.16 22.01
CA ALA A 228 52.71 53.83 22.13
C ALA A 228 51.60 53.05 21.40
N GLN A 229 51.90 52.46 20.23
CA GLN A 229 50.96 51.60 19.51
C GLN A 229 50.62 50.32 20.28
N ARG A 230 51.61 49.62 20.83
CA ARG A 230 51.38 48.38 21.60
C ARG A 230 50.49 48.60 22.83
N VAL A 231 50.69 49.71 23.53
CA VAL A 231 49.88 50.05 24.72
C VAL A 231 48.44 50.34 24.33
N LEU A 232 48.20 51.05 23.22
CA LEU A 232 46.84 51.31 22.72
C LEU A 232 46.10 50.02 22.35
N ASP A 233 46.78 49.07 21.71
CA ASP A 233 46.17 47.82 21.27
C ASP A 233 45.81 46.89 22.45
N ASP A 234 46.66 46.82 23.49
CA ASP A 234 46.32 46.05 24.69
C ASP A 234 45.14 46.66 25.45
N GLU A 235 45.06 47.99 25.52
CA GLU A 235 43.96 48.71 26.17
C GLU A 235 42.61 48.46 25.49
N LYS A 236 42.57 48.49 24.15
CA LYS A 236 41.37 48.18 23.36
C LYS A 236 40.90 46.73 23.57
N ARG A 237 41.84 45.78 23.57
CA ARG A 237 41.53 44.36 23.77
C ARG A 237 40.89 44.10 25.14
N VAL A 238 41.39 44.76 26.19
CA VAL A 238 40.82 44.65 27.54
C VAL A 238 39.40 45.23 27.58
N PHE A 239 39.14 46.35 26.92
CA PHE A 239 37.81 46.97 26.87
C PHE A 239 36.76 46.07 26.20
N GLU A 240 37.09 45.46 25.06
CA GLU A 240 36.20 44.53 24.36
C GLU A 240 35.84 43.31 25.23
N GLN A 241 36.81 42.78 25.97
CA GLN A 241 36.56 41.66 26.88
C GLN A 241 35.65 42.04 28.05
N ILE A 242 35.78 43.25 28.60
CA ILE A 242 34.90 43.77 29.67
C ILE A 242 33.46 43.90 29.18
N GLN A 243 33.24 44.43 27.97
CA GLN A 243 31.90 44.53 27.38
C GLN A 243 31.25 43.15 27.23
N HIS A 244 31.99 42.20 26.63
CA HIS A 244 31.54 40.82 26.45
C HIS A 244 31.22 40.12 27.78
N LEU A 245 32.01 40.37 28.84
CA LEU A 245 31.70 39.85 30.18
C LEU A 245 30.36 40.37 30.71
N SER A 246 30.06 41.65 30.51
CA SER A 246 28.79 42.26 30.96
C SER A 246 27.58 41.68 30.23
N GLU A 247 27.70 41.42 28.92
CA GLU A 247 26.65 40.80 28.11
C GLU A 247 26.37 39.37 28.59
N LEU A 248 27.41 38.57 28.80
CA LEU A 248 27.28 37.21 29.32
C LEU A 248 26.62 37.19 30.71
N GLN A 249 26.92 38.14 31.58
CA GLN A 249 26.28 38.28 32.89
C GLN A 249 24.78 38.62 32.78
N GLN A 250 24.38 39.49 31.84
CA GLN A 250 22.97 39.77 31.58
C GLN A 250 22.24 38.55 31.02
N HIS A 251 22.88 37.78 30.14
CA HIS A 251 22.32 36.53 29.62
C HIS A 251 22.11 35.48 30.72
N LEU A 252 23.07 35.32 31.64
CA LEU A 252 22.92 34.43 32.78
C LEU A 252 21.78 34.88 33.71
N ALA A 253 21.61 36.19 33.94
CA ALA A 253 20.53 36.72 34.77
C ALA A 253 19.14 36.38 34.20
N LYS A 254 18.93 36.61 32.89
CA LYS A 254 17.67 36.24 32.21
C LYS A 254 17.41 34.73 32.24
N HIS A 255 18.44 33.93 32.00
CA HIS A 255 18.33 32.47 32.02
C HIS A 255 17.98 31.91 33.43
N LYS A 256 18.44 32.60 34.49
CA LYS A 256 18.07 32.28 35.88
C LYS A 256 16.62 32.62 36.23
N GLU A 257 15.99 33.61 35.60
CA GLU A 257 14.57 33.90 35.80
C GLU A 257 13.68 32.73 35.30
N GLU A 258 14.11 32.01 34.26
CA GLU A 258 13.41 30.84 33.74
C GLU A 258 13.47 29.62 34.68
N ALA A 259 14.37 29.62 35.66
CA ALA A 259 14.56 28.49 36.59
C ALA A 259 13.30 28.13 37.38
N ALA A 260 12.45 29.12 37.70
CA ALA A 260 11.18 28.86 38.38
C ALA A 260 10.23 28.01 37.52
N THR A 261 10.19 28.27 36.20
CA THR A 261 9.36 27.49 35.27
C THR A 261 9.89 26.08 35.05
N ILE A 262 11.22 25.92 34.99
CA ILE A 262 11.88 24.61 34.88
C ILE A 262 11.65 23.77 36.14
N THR A 263 11.67 24.38 37.33
CA THR A 263 11.39 23.70 38.61
C THR A 263 9.96 23.12 38.63
N VAL A 264 8.98 23.88 38.11
CA VAL A 264 7.60 23.38 37.96
C VAL A 264 7.54 22.21 36.96
N LEU A 265 8.26 22.27 35.84
CA LEU A 265 8.35 21.17 34.88
C LEU A 265 9.02 19.92 35.48
N GLU A 266 10.05 20.08 36.31
CA GLU A 266 10.69 18.98 37.03
C GLU A 266 9.72 18.29 38.00
N GLN A 267 8.93 19.07 38.75
CA GLN A 267 7.89 18.53 39.64
C GLN A 267 6.81 17.77 38.85
N ARG A 268 6.36 18.31 37.71
CA ARG A 268 5.37 17.64 36.85
C ARG A 268 5.92 16.35 36.23
N LEU A 269 7.18 16.36 35.79
CA LEU A 269 7.83 15.16 35.26
C LEU A 269 7.99 14.08 36.34
N GLN A 270 8.35 14.45 37.57
CA GLN A 270 8.41 13.50 38.69
C GLN A 270 7.05 12.91 39.05
N GLN A 271 5.99 13.71 39.02
CA GLN A 271 4.63 13.24 39.26
C GLN A 271 4.15 12.30 38.14
N ALA A 272 4.43 12.63 36.88
CA ALA A 272 4.09 11.77 35.74
C ALA A 272 4.84 10.42 35.77
N GLN A 273 6.13 10.42 36.09
CA GLN A 273 6.92 9.19 36.24
C GLN A 273 6.45 8.30 37.41
N LYS A 274 5.95 8.91 38.48
CA LYS A 274 5.31 8.20 39.60
C LYS A 274 3.97 7.58 39.17
N ALA A 275 3.17 8.31 38.38
CA ALA A 275 1.94 7.79 37.79
C ALA A 275 2.18 6.63 36.83
N ASP A 276 3.20 6.71 35.96
CA ASP A 276 3.52 5.63 35.00
C ASP A 276 3.82 4.28 35.69
N ARG A 277 4.46 4.31 36.87
CA ARG A 277 4.72 3.09 37.65
C ARG A 277 3.45 2.40 38.15
N LEU A 278 2.39 3.19 38.33
CA LEU A 278 1.07 2.74 38.78
C LEU A 278 0.10 2.48 37.62
N ALA A 279 0.46 2.83 36.38
CA ALA A 279 -0.41 2.69 35.21
C ALA A 279 -0.84 1.24 34.96
N GLY A 280 0.07 0.27 35.16
CA GLY A 280 -0.24 -1.14 35.03
C GLY A 280 -1.24 -1.65 36.09
N ASP A 281 -1.14 -1.16 37.32
CA ASP A 281 -2.05 -1.52 38.40
C ASP A 281 -3.42 -0.85 38.22
N TRP A 282 -3.45 0.40 37.75
CA TRP A 282 -4.70 1.10 37.40
C TRP A 282 -5.45 0.42 36.25
N GLU A 283 -4.76 -0.02 35.21
CA GLU A 283 -5.43 -0.67 34.07
C GLU A 283 -6.07 -2.00 34.49
N ARG A 284 -5.46 -2.72 35.45
CA ARG A 284 -6.06 -3.91 36.07
C ARG A 284 -7.31 -3.58 36.87
N VAL A 285 -7.28 -2.51 37.67
CA VAL A 285 -8.44 -2.04 38.45
C VAL A 285 -9.58 -1.61 37.54
N LYS A 286 -9.26 -0.83 36.50
CA LYS A 286 -10.22 -0.35 35.51
C LYS A 286 -10.85 -1.51 34.74
N ALA A 287 -10.06 -2.51 34.35
CA ALA A 287 -10.56 -3.72 33.71
C ALA A 287 -11.48 -4.53 34.65
N ALA A 288 -11.09 -4.71 35.92
CA ALA A 288 -11.90 -5.42 36.91
C ALA A 288 -13.22 -4.69 37.21
N ARG A 289 -13.20 -3.37 37.41
CA ARG A 289 -14.40 -2.52 37.59
C ARG A 289 -15.33 -2.60 36.37
N HIS A 290 -14.79 -2.44 35.15
CA HIS A 290 -15.58 -2.52 33.92
C HIS A 290 -16.23 -3.90 33.74
N ARG A 291 -15.47 -4.98 33.99
CA ARG A 291 -15.96 -6.36 33.89
C ARG A 291 -17.11 -6.62 34.86
N HIS A 292 -17.01 -6.15 36.10
CA HIS A 292 -18.08 -6.26 37.08
C HIS A 292 -19.32 -5.47 36.64
N ASP A 293 -19.17 -4.21 36.22
CA ASP A 293 -20.29 -3.37 35.73
C ASP A 293 -20.99 -3.98 34.51
N GLU A 294 -20.22 -4.56 33.57
CA GLU A 294 -20.74 -5.24 32.40
C GLU A 294 -21.55 -6.48 32.79
N LEU A 295 -21.01 -7.35 33.65
CA LEU A 295 -21.71 -8.52 34.17
C LEU A 295 -22.97 -8.14 34.97
N GLN A 296 -22.94 -7.03 35.70
CA GLN A 296 -24.09 -6.52 36.44
C GLN A 296 -25.23 -6.13 35.50
N ARG A 297 -24.93 -5.44 34.39
CA ARG A 297 -25.91 -5.14 33.33
C ARG A 297 -26.43 -6.40 32.64
N VAL A 298 -25.57 -7.40 32.40
CA VAL A 298 -25.99 -8.70 31.84
C VAL A 298 -26.96 -9.42 32.78
N ILE A 299 -26.76 -9.35 34.10
CA ILE A 299 -27.69 -9.95 35.07
C ILE A 299 -29.03 -9.19 35.11
N GLU A 300 -29.02 -7.86 35.03
CA GLU A 300 -30.26 -7.08 34.99
C GLU A 300 -31.11 -7.41 33.76
N THR A 301 -30.47 -7.53 32.59
CA THR A 301 -31.13 -7.96 31.35
C THR A 301 -31.59 -9.42 31.42
N ALA A 302 -30.77 -10.33 31.95
CA ALA A 302 -31.16 -11.73 32.16
C ALA A 302 -32.36 -11.87 33.12
N ARG A 303 -32.44 -11.05 34.20
CA ARG A 303 -33.58 -10.99 35.11
C ARG A 303 -34.85 -10.47 34.43
N ALA A 304 -34.73 -9.51 33.52
CA ALA A 304 -35.85 -9.03 32.73
C ALA A 304 -36.36 -10.14 31.78
N ASN A 305 -35.45 -10.81 31.06
CA ASN A 305 -35.77 -11.91 30.16
C ASN A 305 -36.41 -13.10 30.90
N PHE A 306 -35.90 -13.45 32.09
CA PHE A 306 -36.48 -14.49 32.94
C PHE A 306 -37.91 -14.15 33.36
N ARG A 307 -38.17 -12.90 33.79
CA ARG A 307 -39.52 -12.44 34.13
C ARG A 307 -40.48 -12.53 32.93
N GLN A 308 -40.03 -12.11 31.75
CA GLN A 308 -40.83 -12.18 30.53
C GLN A 308 -41.13 -13.64 30.11
N ALA A 309 -40.14 -14.52 30.20
CA ALA A 309 -40.31 -15.95 29.92
C ALA A 309 -41.30 -16.61 30.90
N LEU A 310 -41.23 -16.28 32.20
CA LEU A 310 -42.17 -16.77 33.21
C LEU A 310 -43.60 -16.31 32.94
N GLN A 311 -43.79 -15.03 32.59
CA GLN A 311 -45.09 -14.48 32.19
C GLN A 311 -45.64 -15.18 30.94
N GLY A 312 -44.79 -15.42 29.93
CA GLY A 312 -45.16 -16.15 28.73
C GLY A 312 -45.59 -17.60 29.02
N LEU A 313 -44.85 -18.31 29.89
CA LEU A 313 -45.19 -19.67 30.32
C LEU A 313 -46.52 -19.71 31.10
N HIS A 314 -46.77 -18.73 31.96
CA HIS A 314 -48.04 -18.59 32.67
C HIS A 314 -49.21 -18.31 31.71
N ALA A 315 -49.03 -17.43 30.73
CA ALA A 315 -50.05 -17.13 29.73
C ALA A 315 -50.39 -18.36 28.87
N GLN A 316 -49.38 -19.11 28.41
CA GLN A 316 -49.60 -20.35 27.65
C GLN A 316 -50.31 -21.42 28.49
N ARG A 317 -49.98 -21.53 29.79
CA ARG A 317 -50.69 -22.43 30.70
C ARG A 317 -52.15 -22.01 30.91
N SER A 318 -52.42 -20.72 31.06
CA SER A 318 -53.80 -20.21 31.19
C SER A 318 -54.63 -20.51 29.95
N MET A 319 -54.10 -20.22 28.75
CA MET A 319 -54.77 -20.52 27.48
C MET A 319 -55.11 -22.01 27.36
N LEU A 320 -54.17 -22.90 27.70
CA LEU A 320 -54.42 -24.34 27.70
C LEU A 320 -55.56 -24.72 28.67
N MET A 321 -55.59 -24.14 29.88
CA MET A 321 -56.63 -24.44 30.87
C MET A 321 -58.00 -23.87 30.47
N ASP A 322 -58.04 -22.70 29.84
CA ASP A 322 -59.27 -22.09 29.33
C ASP A 322 -59.84 -22.88 28.14
N ASP A 323 -58.99 -23.30 27.18
CA ASP A 323 -59.39 -24.14 26.05
C ASP A 323 -59.96 -25.48 26.54
N VAL A 324 -59.31 -26.12 27.53
CA VAL A 324 -59.80 -27.35 28.16
C VAL A 324 -61.12 -27.13 28.89
N GLY A 325 -61.25 -26.02 29.62
CA GLY A 325 -62.46 -25.65 30.35
C GLY A 325 -63.67 -25.41 29.44
N GLN A 326 -63.49 -24.72 28.30
CA GLN A 326 -64.56 -24.50 27.33
C GLN A 326 -65.03 -25.80 26.69
N LEU A 327 -64.10 -26.70 26.35
CA LEU A 327 -64.42 -27.98 25.70
C LEU A 327 -65.14 -28.95 26.65
N LEU A 328 -64.74 -29.00 27.92
CA LEU A 328 -65.45 -29.77 28.96
C LEU A 328 -66.88 -29.25 29.15
N LYS A 329 -67.06 -27.93 29.19
CA LYS A 329 -68.40 -27.32 29.34
C LYS A 329 -69.31 -27.64 28.14
N MET A 330 -68.77 -27.67 26.92
CA MET A 330 -69.50 -28.08 25.72
C MET A 330 -69.85 -29.58 25.70
N ALA A 331 -69.04 -30.42 26.36
CA ALA A 331 -69.34 -31.84 26.54
C ALA A 331 -70.42 -32.05 27.61
N GLU A 332 -70.33 -31.38 28.75
CA GLU A 332 -71.34 -31.41 29.81
C GLU A 332 -72.73 -30.98 29.32
N ILE A 333 -72.82 -29.89 28.54
CA ILE A 333 -74.09 -29.43 27.95
C ILE A 333 -74.71 -30.50 27.05
N ARG A 334 -73.90 -31.21 26.26
CA ARG A 334 -74.38 -32.26 25.35
C ARG A 334 -74.82 -33.53 26.09
N VAL A 335 -74.10 -33.91 27.15
CA VAL A 335 -74.47 -35.06 27.98
C VAL A 335 -75.75 -34.77 28.76
N ASN A 336 -75.89 -33.58 29.35
CA ASN A 336 -77.10 -33.21 30.08
C ASN A 336 -78.35 -33.20 29.18
N ALA A 337 -78.23 -32.73 27.93
CA ALA A 337 -79.32 -32.78 26.96
C ALA A 337 -79.75 -34.24 26.66
N ALA A 338 -78.79 -35.16 26.50
CA ALA A 338 -79.09 -36.58 26.26
C ALA A 338 -79.78 -37.25 27.48
N VAL A 339 -79.40 -36.87 28.71
CA VAL A 339 -79.99 -37.39 29.95
C VAL A 339 -81.43 -36.90 30.14
N GLU A 340 -81.72 -35.62 29.87
CA GLU A 340 -83.09 -35.09 29.95
C GLU A 340 -84.05 -35.80 28.97
N HIS A 341 -83.57 -36.16 27.77
CA HIS A 341 -84.34 -36.93 26.80
C HIS A 341 -84.61 -38.38 27.24
N LEU A 342 -83.69 -39.01 27.97
CA LEU A 342 -83.85 -40.37 28.50
C LEU A 342 -84.87 -40.41 29.65
N MET A 343 -84.81 -39.43 30.57
CA MET A 343 -85.73 -39.34 31.72
C MET A 343 -87.19 -39.10 31.29
N ALA A 344 -87.41 -38.36 30.21
CA ALA A 344 -88.75 -38.16 29.64
C ALA A 344 -89.35 -39.45 29.04
N ALA A 345 -88.51 -40.35 28.52
CA ALA A 345 -88.93 -41.65 28.00
C ALA A 345 -89.26 -42.65 29.13
N GLU A 346 -88.50 -42.64 30.21
CA GLU A 346 -88.73 -43.51 31.38
C GLU A 346 -90.01 -43.14 32.15
N GLN A 347 -90.34 -41.85 32.29
CA GLN A 347 -91.58 -41.40 32.94
C GLN A 347 -92.86 -41.77 32.16
N GLY A 348 -92.75 -42.06 30.86
CA GLY A 348 -93.84 -42.57 30.04
C GLY A 348 -94.13 -44.06 30.27
N LEU A 349 -93.11 -44.84 30.62
CA LEU A 349 -93.17 -46.30 30.75
C LEU A 349 -93.65 -46.80 32.12
N ALA A 350 -93.67 -45.92 33.13
CA ALA A 350 -93.93 -46.28 34.53
C ALA A 350 -95.43 -46.31 34.92
N LYS A 351 -96.37 -46.29 33.97
CA LYS A 351 -97.80 -46.07 34.27
C LYS A 351 -98.70 -47.31 34.14
N THR A 352 -98.23 -48.49 33.76
CA THR A 352 -99.12 -49.65 33.62
C THR A 352 -98.46 -51.01 34.01
N THR A 353 -98.87 -51.62 35.14
CA THR A 353 -98.50 -52.97 35.69
C THR A 353 -99.71 -53.87 36.15
N LEU A 354 -99.98 -55.09 35.61
CA LEU A 354 -100.75 -56.19 36.28
C LEU A 354 -100.82 -57.55 35.55
N GLY A 355 -100.57 -58.64 36.31
CA GLY A 355 -100.90 -60.05 35.99
C GLY A 355 -101.26 -60.85 37.27
N GLY A 356 -102.28 -61.73 37.22
CA GLY A 356 -102.85 -62.45 38.38
C GLY A 356 -103.37 -63.88 38.12
N THR A 357 -103.89 -64.52 39.19
CA THR A 357 -104.08 -65.97 39.51
C THR A 357 -104.93 -66.89 38.61
N ARG A 358 -105.43 -66.47 37.43
CA ARG A 358 -106.38 -67.25 36.60
C ARG A 358 -105.72 -68.22 35.59
N LEU A 359 -104.51 -67.91 35.11
CA LEU A 359 -103.78 -68.72 34.12
C LEU A 359 -103.31 -70.09 34.66
N ALA A 360 -103.08 -70.18 35.96
CA ALA A 360 -102.68 -71.42 36.63
C ALA A 360 -103.83 -72.44 36.73
N GLN A 361 -105.08 -71.99 36.84
CA GLN A 361 -106.27 -72.87 36.91
C GLN A 361 -106.56 -73.53 35.56
N LEU A 362 -106.39 -72.80 34.44
CA LEU A 362 -106.73 -73.28 33.10
C LEU A 362 -105.77 -74.33 32.52
N LYS A 363 -104.47 -74.25 32.86
CA LYS A 363 -103.50 -75.31 32.47
C LYS A 363 -103.85 -76.68 33.09
N HIS A 364 -104.45 -76.70 34.28
CA HIS A 364 -104.72 -77.94 35.02
C HIS A 364 -105.95 -78.71 34.51
N ILE A 365 -106.91 -78.06 33.85
CA ILE A 365 -108.19 -78.67 33.41
C ILE A 365 -108.16 -79.16 31.95
N SER A 366 -107.21 -78.68 31.15
CA SER A 366 -107.13 -78.93 29.69
C SER A 366 -107.24 -80.41 29.30
N ALA A 367 -106.59 -81.32 30.03
CA ALA A 367 -106.64 -82.76 29.76
C ALA A 367 -108.00 -83.39 30.12
N THR A 368 -108.58 -83.00 31.25
CA THR A 368 -109.87 -83.52 31.74
C THR A 368 -111.03 -83.04 30.86
N LEU A 369 -110.92 -81.83 30.30
CA LEU A 369 -111.91 -81.24 29.39
C LEU A 369 -112.05 -82.03 28.07
N ILE A 370 -110.92 -82.46 27.50
CA ILE A 370 -110.89 -83.26 26.26
C ILE A 370 -111.58 -84.62 26.50
N GLN A 371 -111.28 -85.27 27.62
CA GLN A 371 -111.90 -86.56 27.97
C GLN A 371 -113.41 -86.44 28.22
N TRP A 372 -113.87 -85.33 28.82
CA TRP A 372 -115.29 -85.07 29.04
C TRP A 372 -116.06 -84.90 27.72
N GLN A 373 -115.51 -84.17 26.75
CA GLN A 373 -116.14 -83.99 25.44
C GLN A 373 -116.32 -85.30 24.67
N GLU A 374 -115.30 -86.16 24.68
CA GLU A 374 -115.37 -87.47 24.02
C GLU A 374 -116.44 -88.37 24.66
N LYS A 375 -116.54 -88.35 26.00
CA LYS A 375 -117.55 -89.12 26.74
C LYS A 375 -118.96 -88.59 26.55
N LEU A 376 -119.15 -87.27 26.45
CA LEU A 376 -120.46 -86.66 26.22
C LEU A 376 -121.06 -87.17 24.90
N LYS A 377 -120.23 -87.22 23.86
CA LYS A 377 -120.62 -87.74 22.55
C LYS A 377 -121.03 -89.22 22.61
N GLN A 378 -120.26 -90.06 23.32
CA GLN A 378 -120.57 -91.49 23.51
C GLN A 378 -121.91 -91.71 24.24
N VAL A 379 -122.22 -90.91 25.27
CA VAL A 379 -123.50 -90.99 26.01
C VAL A 379 -124.67 -90.58 25.12
N GLN A 380 -124.54 -89.50 24.34
CA GLN A 380 -125.59 -89.03 23.43
C GLN A 380 -125.93 -90.07 22.34
N GLU A 381 -124.91 -90.68 21.73
CA GLU A 381 -125.08 -91.75 20.72
C GLU A 381 -125.75 -92.99 21.33
N ALA A 382 -125.34 -93.39 22.54
CA ALA A 382 -125.93 -94.53 23.25
C ALA A 382 -127.41 -94.29 23.60
N ARG A 383 -127.77 -93.09 24.10
CA ARG A 383 -129.18 -92.71 24.38
C ARG A 383 -130.06 -92.82 23.14
N TYR A 384 -129.58 -92.30 22.01
CA TYR A 384 -130.31 -92.36 20.75
C TYR A 384 -130.56 -93.81 20.31
N SER A 385 -129.53 -94.67 20.37
CA SER A 385 -129.64 -96.09 20.00
C SER A 385 -130.59 -96.90 20.91
N PHE A 386 -130.64 -96.56 22.21
CA PHE A 386 -131.53 -97.20 23.18
C PHE A 386 -133.01 -96.86 22.90
N LEU A 387 -133.29 -95.61 22.54
CA LEU A 387 -134.63 -95.16 22.15
C LEU A 387 -135.11 -95.91 20.89
N GLN A 388 -134.26 -95.94 19.85
CA GLN A 388 -134.58 -96.58 18.57
C GLN A 388 -134.83 -98.10 18.70
N THR A 389 -134.02 -98.80 19.50
CA THR A 389 -134.20 -100.25 19.74
C THR A 389 -135.45 -100.55 20.58
N THR A 390 -135.91 -99.60 21.41
CA THR A 390 -137.16 -99.73 22.16
C THR A 390 -138.38 -99.72 21.23
N GLU A 391 -138.40 -98.81 20.25
CA GLU A 391 -139.46 -98.76 19.23
C GLU A 391 -139.46 -100.02 18.35
N GLN A 392 -138.29 -100.48 17.93
CA GLN A 392 -138.16 -101.71 17.13
C GLN A 392 -138.69 -102.95 17.88
N LEU A 393 -138.51 -103.02 19.21
CA LEU A 393 -139.00 -104.15 20.00
C LEU A 393 -140.53 -104.18 20.04
N GLN A 394 -141.17 -103.01 20.13
CA GLN A 394 -142.62 -102.89 20.09
C GLN A 394 -143.16 -103.30 18.71
N ALA A 395 -142.51 -102.87 17.62
CA ALA A 395 -142.90 -103.27 16.27
C ALA A 395 -142.77 -104.79 16.04
N ALA A 396 -141.65 -105.41 16.45
CA ALA A 396 -141.43 -106.84 16.32
C ALA A 396 -142.41 -107.68 17.18
N GLN A 397 -142.83 -107.15 18.33
CA GLN A 397 -143.88 -107.77 19.16
C GLN A 397 -145.23 -107.81 18.45
N LEU A 398 -145.60 -106.74 17.75
CA LEU A 398 -146.85 -106.68 16.99
C LEU A 398 -146.84 -107.71 15.85
N GLN A 399 -145.74 -107.77 15.07
CA GLN A 399 -145.58 -108.74 13.98
C GLN A 399 -145.67 -110.20 14.46
N CYS A 400 -145.14 -110.53 15.64
CA CYS A 400 -145.29 -111.86 16.22
C CYS A 400 -146.76 -112.20 16.48
N ASN A 401 -147.54 -111.24 16.98
CA ASN A 401 -148.95 -111.44 17.29
C ASN A 401 -149.77 -111.65 16.00
N ASP A 402 -149.49 -110.86 14.97
CA ASP A 402 -150.17 -110.96 13.67
C ASP A 402 -149.89 -112.31 12.99
N ALA A 403 -148.63 -112.74 12.97
CA ALA A 403 -148.24 -114.02 12.40
C ALA A 403 -148.85 -115.22 13.16
N ALA A 404 -148.98 -115.11 14.49
CA ALA A 404 -149.63 -116.14 15.30
C ALA A 404 -151.13 -116.26 14.97
N SER A 405 -151.82 -115.13 14.76
CA SER A 405 -153.22 -115.13 14.33
C SER A 405 -153.40 -115.73 12.93
N ALA A 406 -152.53 -115.41 11.98
CA ALA A 406 -152.58 -115.95 10.62
C ALA A 406 -152.43 -117.49 10.59
N LEU A 407 -151.55 -118.04 11.44
CA LEU A 407 -151.37 -119.49 11.56
C LEU A 407 -152.64 -120.19 12.07
N GLU A 408 -153.29 -119.61 13.08
CA GLU A 408 -154.53 -120.16 13.65
C GLU A 408 -155.67 -120.20 12.61
N ASN A 409 -155.79 -119.14 11.81
CA ASN A 409 -156.76 -119.07 10.72
C ASN A 409 -156.49 -120.12 9.61
N ALA A 410 -155.22 -120.36 9.28
CA ALA A 410 -154.87 -121.38 8.29
C ALA A 410 -155.20 -122.80 8.78
N LYS A 411 -154.93 -123.11 10.06
CA LYS A 411 -155.24 -124.41 10.68
C LYS A 411 -156.75 -124.69 10.69
N THR A 412 -157.55 -123.71 11.10
CA THR A 412 -159.03 -123.85 11.17
C THR A 412 -159.64 -124.07 9.79
N THR A 413 -159.16 -123.37 8.76
CA THR A 413 -159.63 -123.53 7.37
C THR A 413 -159.34 -124.94 6.82
N LEU A 414 -158.14 -125.48 7.09
CA LEU A 414 -157.77 -126.84 6.68
C LEU A 414 -158.64 -127.90 7.38
N GLN A 415 -158.97 -127.72 8.66
CA GLN A 415 -159.87 -128.64 9.38
C GLN A 415 -161.29 -128.62 8.82
N ALA A 416 -161.83 -127.45 8.49
CA ALA A 416 -163.18 -127.33 7.90
C ALA A 416 -163.29 -128.04 6.54
N ALA A 417 -162.27 -127.92 5.69
CA ALA A 417 -162.23 -128.62 4.40
C ALA A 417 -162.23 -130.14 4.56
N LYS A 418 -161.47 -130.67 5.54
CA LYS A 418 -161.45 -132.12 5.83
C LYS A 418 -162.84 -132.65 6.19
N ALA A 419 -163.53 -131.96 7.10
CA ALA A 419 -164.87 -132.35 7.52
C ALA A 419 -165.90 -132.33 6.38
N HIS A 420 -165.78 -131.39 5.44
CA HIS A 420 -166.69 -131.29 4.29
C HIS A 420 -166.59 -132.50 3.36
N ASN A 421 -165.37 -132.92 2.99
CA ASN A 421 -165.17 -134.06 2.09
C ASN A 421 -165.65 -135.39 2.68
N ASP A 422 -165.46 -135.61 3.99
CA ASP A 422 -165.92 -136.82 4.67
C ASP A 422 -167.46 -136.96 4.58
N ALA A 423 -168.18 -135.85 4.76
CA ALA A 423 -169.65 -135.82 4.68
C ALA A 423 -170.17 -136.13 3.28
N VAL A 424 -169.44 -135.71 2.24
CA VAL A 424 -169.80 -135.97 0.83
C VAL A 424 -169.67 -137.46 0.49
N MET A 425 -168.65 -138.15 1.02
CA MET A 425 -168.35 -139.56 0.74
C MET A 425 -169.45 -140.52 1.24
N GLN A 426 -170.05 -140.23 2.39
CA GLN A 426 -171.13 -141.05 2.99
C GLN A 426 -172.39 -141.09 2.12
N LYS A 427 -172.75 -139.99 1.44
CA LYS A 427 -173.98 -139.93 0.63
C LYS A 427 -173.93 -140.80 -0.63
N ASN A 428 -172.75 -141.10 -1.17
CA ASN A 428 -172.59 -141.88 -2.40
C ASN A 428 -172.90 -143.38 -2.22
N HIS A 429 -172.67 -143.93 -1.03
CA HIS A 429 -172.89 -145.36 -0.76
C HIS A 429 -174.36 -145.80 -0.87
N ALA A 430 -175.30 -144.92 -0.50
CA ALA A 430 -176.74 -145.21 -0.59
C ALA A 430 -177.25 -145.30 -2.04
N ALA A 431 -176.60 -144.59 -2.98
CA ALA A 431 -176.97 -144.57 -4.39
C ALA A 431 -176.63 -145.88 -5.11
N ALA A 432 -175.51 -146.53 -4.76
CA ALA A 432 -175.01 -147.73 -5.43
C ALA A 432 -175.85 -149.00 -5.17
N LEU A 433 -176.42 -149.13 -3.96
CA LEU A 433 -177.27 -150.28 -3.58
C LEU A 433 -178.53 -150.41 -4.43
N ARG A 434 -179.01 -149.30 -5.00
CA ARG A 434 -180.25 -149.24 -5.78
C ARG A 434 -180.19 -150.01 -7.10
N LEU A 435 -179.01 -150.24 -7.67
CA LEU A 435 -178.85 -150.93 -8.96
C LEU A 435 -178.98 -152.46 -8.88
N SER A 436 -179.09 -153.04 -7.69
CA SER A 436 -178.87 -154.49 -7.46
C SER A 436 -180.13 -155.28 -7.07
N LEU A 437 -181.34 -154.74 -7.25
CA LEU A 437 -182.60 -155.35 -6.80
C LEU A 437 -183.45 -155.87 -7.97
N HIS A 438 -183.99 -157.09 -7.83
CA HIS A 438 -184.85 -157.74 -8.83
C HIS A 438 -186.31 -157.90 -8.34
N THR A 439 -187.23 -158.23 -9.26
CA THR A 439 -188.67 -158.35 -8.97
C THR A 439 -188.97 -159.55 -8.06
N ASP A 440 -189.89 -159.36 -7.11
CA ASP A 440 -190.23 -160.29 -6.01
C ASP A 440 -189.12 -160.53 -4.97
N GLU A 441 -187.99 -159.82 -5.06
CA GLU A 441 -186.98 -159.82 -4.00
C GLU A 441 -187.32 -158.76 -2.92
N ASN A 442 -187.13 -159.16 -1.66
CA ASN A 442 -187.31 -158.26 -0.54
C ASN A 442 -186.21 -157.21 -0.52
N CYS A 443 -186.60 -155.93 -0.55
CA CYS A 443 -185.63 -154.84 -0.44
C CYS A 443 -184.93 -154.88 0.95
N PRO A 444 -183.59 -154.98 1.03
CA PRO A 444 -182.86 -155.12 2.29
C PRO A 444 -182.80 -153.83 3.12
N VAL A 445 -183.32 -152.72 2.58
CA VAL A 445 -183.35 -151.42 3.27
C VAL A 445 -184.69 -151.18 3.97
N CYS A 446 -185.82 -151.61 3.38
CA CYS A 446 -187.15 -151.36 3.96
C CYS A 446 -188.01 -152.61 4.19
N GLY A 447 -187.58 -153.79 3.71
CA GLY A 447 -188.31 -155.05 3.85
C GLY A 447 -189.59 -155.16 3.01
N GLY A 448 -189.89 -154.15 2.18
CA GLY A 448 -191.01 -154.17 1.26
C GLY A 448 -190.72 -155.00 0.01
N ILE A 449 -191.75 -155.69 -0.47
CA ILE A 449 -191.71 -156.49 -1.70
C ILE A 449 -191.61 -155.55 -2.91
N TYR A 450 -190.73 -155.88 -3.84
CA TYR A 450 -190.44 -155.05 -5.00
C TYR A 450 -191.38 -155.37 -6.19
N PRO A 451 -192.23 -154.41 -6.63
CA PRO A 451 -193.36 -154.67 -7.53
C PRO A 451 -193.02 -154.68 -9.03
N ASP A 452 -193.89 -155.34 -9.81
CA ASP A 452 -193.69 -155.73 -11.23
C ASP A 452 -193.88 -154.60 -12.26
N SER A 453 -194.45 -153.46 -11.87
CA SER A 453 -194.61 -152.31 -12.78
C SER A 453 -194.62 -150.97 -12.05
N HIS A 454 -193.47 -150.30 -11.94
CA HIS A 454 -193.39 -148.83 -11.86
C HIS A 454 -191.96 -148.25 -12.02
N GLN A 455 -191.86 -147.04 -12.59
CA GLN A 455 -190.65 -146.21 -12.74
C GLN A 455 -190.23 -145.48 -11.44
N LEU A 456 -188.92 -145.35 -11.18
CA LEU A 456 -188.33 -144.68 -10.00
C LEU A 456 -187.42 -143.46 -10.37
N PRO A 457 -187.19 -142.48 -9.46
CA PRO A 457 -186.55 -141.17 -9.76
C PRO A 457 -185.01 -141.18 -9.90
N PRO A 458 -184.37 -140.32 -10.71
CA PRO A 458 -182.91 -140.30 -10.94
C PRO A 458 -182.10 -139.82 -9.72
N LEU A 459 -180.83 -140.24 -9.63
CA LEU A 459 -179.91 -139.94 -8.52
C LEU A 459 -179.21 -138.56 -8.67
N PRO A 460 -178.91 -137.84 -7.57
CA PRO A 460 -178.23 -136.53 -7.59
C PRO A 460 -176.69 -136.59 -7.76
N GLU A 461 -176.09 -135.53 -8.32
CA GLU A 461 -174.63 -135.35 -8.55
C GLU A 461 -173.82 -134.87 -7.32
N ILE A 462 -172.50 -135.13 -7.28
CA ILE A 462 -171.58 -134.98 -6.11
C ILE A 462 -170.29 -134.18 -6.44
N ALA A 463 -169.73 -133.36 -5.51
CA ALA A 463 -168.47 -132.58 -5.65
C ALA A 463 -167.56 -132.53 -4.38
N PHE A 464 -166.22 -132.52 -4.51
CA PHE A 464 -165.18 -132.55 -3.42
C PHE A 464 -164.20 -131.35 -3.43
N VAL A 465 -163.52 -131.05 -2.30
CA VAL A 465 -162.55 -129.94 -2.09
C VAL A 465 -161.08 -130.43 -1.96
N GLU A 466 -160.09 -129.70 -2.49
CA GLU A 466 -158.67 -130.06 -2.43
C GLU A 466 -157.93 -129.52 -1.18
N PHE A 467 -157.04 -130.33 -0.58
CA PHE A 467 -156.30 -129.97 0.65
C PHE A 467 -154.93 -129.34 0.44
N GLU A 468 -154.26 -129.63 -0.68
CA GLU A 468 -152.88 -129.18 -0.95
C GLU A 468 -152.68 -127.65 -0.81
N PRO A 469 -153.59 -126.78 -1.32
CA PRO A 469 -153.44 -125.33 -1.18
C PRO A 469 -153.54 -124.85 0.28
N LEU A 470 -154.34 -125.54 1.09
CA LEU A 470 -154.60 -125.18 2.48
C LEU A 470 -153.44 -125.61 3.39
N GLN A 471 -152.82 -126.76 3.12
CA GLN A 471 -151.61 -127.20 3.83
C GLN A 471 -150.43 -126.26 3.57
N LYS A 472 -150.26 -125.80 2.32
CA LYS A 472 -149.22 -124.83 1.96
C LYS A 472 -149.39 -123.52 2.74
N ARG A 473 -150.61 -122.98 2.83
CA ARG A 473 -150.92 -121.78 3.61
C ARG A 473 -150.61 -121.92 5.10
N GLN A 474 -150.88 -123.08 5.68
CA GLN A 474 -150.52 -123.35 7.09
C GLN A 474 -149.00 -123.30 7.28
N ALA A 475 -148.23 -123.99 6.42
CA ALA A 475 -146.77 -124.01 6.50
C ALA A 475 -146.15 -122.62 6.32
N GLU A 476 -146.68 -121.82 5.38
CA GLU A 476 -146.25 -120.42 5.16
C GLU A 476 -146.49 -119.55 6.41
N ALA A 477 -147.64 -119.71 7.08
CA ALA A 477 -147.94 -118.97 8.31
C ALA A 477 -147.08 -119.43 9.50
N GLU A 478 -146.77 -120.73 9.59
CA GLU A 478 -145.85 -121.29 10.60
C GLU A 478 -144.43 -120.69 10.45
N TYR A 479 -143.93 -120.64 9.21
CA TYR A 479 -142.63 -120.04 8.90
C TYR A 479 -142.61 -118.52 9.21
N ALA A 480 -143.68 -117.80 8.88
CA ALA A 480 -143.81 -116.38 9.18
C ALA A 480 -143.72 -116.09 10.69
N LEU A 481 -144.38 -116.91 11.53
CA LEU A 481 -144.33 -116.78 12.99
C LEU A 481 -142.92 -117.02 13.54
N GLN A 482 -142.22 -118.06 13.05
CA GLN A 482 -140.87 -118.36 13.49
C GLN A 482 -139.88 -117.22 13.13
N THR A 483 -140.08 -116.61 11.96
CA THR A 483 -139.30 -115.45 11.50
C THR A 483 -139.55 -114.21 12.38
N ALA A 484 -140.80 -113.96 12.76
CA ALA A 484 -141.14 -112.85 13.64
C ALA A 484 -140.54 -113.04 15.06
N LEU A 485 -140.60 -114.26 15.62
CA LEU A 485 -140.07 -114.56 16.96
C LEU A 485 -138.55 -114.40 17.05
N THR A 486 -137.82 -114.82 16.01
CA THR A 486 -136.37 -114.63 15.93
C THR A 486 -135.99 -113.16 15.82
N ALA A 487 -136.71 -112.38 15.00
CA ALA A 487 -136.52 -110.93 14.90
C ALA A 487 -136.75 -110.22 16.25
N LYS A 488 -137.85 -110.54 16.93
CA LYS A 488 -138.17 -109.99 18.27
C LYS A 488 -137.09 -110.31 19.30
N THR A 489 -136.59 -111.54 19.31
CA THR A 489 -135.54 -111.97 20.26
C THR A 489 -134.24 -111.20 20.02
N ARG A 490 -133.85 -111.00 18.75
CA ARG A 490 -132.65 -110.22 18.39
C ARG A 490 -132.73 -108.78 18.90
N VAL A 491 -133.85 -108.09 18.65
CA VAL A 491 -134.03 -106.69 19.11
C VAL A 491 -134.06 -106.61 20.64
N LYS A 492 -134.69 -107.59 21.30
CA LYS A 492 -134.75 -107.65 22.77
C LYS A 492 -133.35 -107.75 23.39
N THR A 493 -132.47 -108.58 22.83
CA THR A 493 -131.09 -108.74 23.30
C THR A 493 -130.27 -107.46 23.09
N THR A 494 -130.39 -106.83 21.92
CA THR A 494 -129.70 -105.55 21.64
C THR A 494 -130.10 -104.46 22.63
N ARG A 495 -131.39 -104.35 22.94
CA ARG A 495 -131.89 -103.37 23.94
C ARG A 495 -131.36 -103.66 25.35
N ALA A 496 -131.28 -104.94 25.74
CA ALA A 496 -130.77 -105.33 27.06
C ALA A 496 -129.29 -104.95 27.24
N ASN A 497 -128.46 -105.12 26.20
CA ASN A 497 -127.05 -104.71 26.24
C ASN A 497 -126.90 -103.19 26.40
N LEU A 498 -127.70 -102.42 25.66
CA LEU A 498 -127.69 -100.95 25.76
C LEU A 498 -128.20 -100.45 27.13
N HIS A 499 -129.16 -101.14 27.74
CA HIS A 499 -129.65 -100.84 29.09
C HIS A 499 -128.55 -101.00 30.16
N GLN A 500 -127.65 -101.95 30.01
CA GLN A 500 -126.51 -102.13 30.93
C GLN A 500 -125.37 -101.14 30.64
N TYR A 501 -125.14 -100.80 29.37
CA TYR A 501 -124.02 -99.95 28.94
C TYR A 501 -124.21 -98.46 29.24
N LEU A 502 -125.44 -97.95 29.15
CA LEU A 502 -125.71 -96.51 29.25
C LEU A 502 -125.42 -95.91 30.64
N PRO A 503 -125.84 -96.52 31.78
CA PRO A 503 -125.59 -95.96 33.11
C PRO A 503 -124.10 -95.83 33.46
N ASP A 504 -123.28 -96.79 33.03
CA ASP A 504 -121.83 -96.76 33.29
C ASP A 504 -121.15 -95.57 32.59
N LYS A 505 -121.57 -95.25 31.36
CA LYS A 505 -121.03 -94.10 30.62
C LYS A 505 -121.53 -92.76 31.14
N GLU A 506 -122.74 -92.70 31.66
CA GLU A 506 -123.27 -91.51 32.35
C GLU A 506 -122.52 -91.25 33.66
N ALA A 507 -122.15 -92.29 34.40
CA ALA A 507 -121.33 -92.17 35.61
C ALA A 507 -119.90 -91.69 35.32
N GLU A 508 -119.25 -92.23 34.26
CA GLU A 508 -117.93 -91.77 33.80
C GLU A 508 -117.94 -90.26 33.45
N LEU A 509 -118.99 -89.80 32.75
CA LEU A 509 -119.16 -88.39 32.37
C LEU A 509 -119.33 -87.48 33.59
N ALA A 510 -120.17 -87.88 34.55
CA ALA A 510 -120.40 -87.13 35.78
C ALA A 510 -119.12 -87.00 36.62
N THR A 511 -118.29 -88.04 36.64
CA THR A 511 -117.00 -88.05 37.36
C THR A 511 -116.03 -87.04 36.75
N LEU A 512 -115.92 -87.00 35.42
CA LEU A 512 -115.09 -86.03 34.71
C LEU A 512 -115.60 -84.59 34.89
N GLN A 513 -116.92 -84.38 34.91
CA GLN A 513 -117.52 -83.07 35.20
C GLN A 513 -117.16 -82.60 36.61
N GLN A 514 -117.23 -83.49 37.60
CA GLN A 514 -116.88 -83.18 38.99
C GLN A 514 -115.39 -82.87 39.17
N GLN A 515 -114.49 -83.56 38.45
CA GLN A 515 -113.06 -83.25 38.44
C GLN A 515 -112.77 -81.86 37.86
N ILE A 516 -113.51 -81.44 36.83
CA ILE A 516 -113.37 -80.11 36.23
C ILE A 516 -113.90 -79.03 37.19
N SER A 517 -115.08 -79.24 37.78
CA SER A 517 -115.68 -78.32 38.76
C SER A 517 -114.83 -78.17 40.02
N GLN A 518 -114.13 -79.22 40.48
CA GLN A 518 -113.22 -79.13 41.63
C GLN A 518 -112.01 -78.24 41.38
N VAL A 519 -111.49 -78.22 40.15
CA VAL A 519 -110.35 -77.36 39.79
C VAL A 519 -110.79 -75.92 39.48
N LEU A 520 -111.98 -75.73 38.90
CA LEU A 520 -112.56 -74.40 38.64
C LEU A 520 -113.21 -73.76 39.87
N GLN A 521 -113.48 -74.54 40.92
CA GLN A 521 -114.27 -74.13 42.09
C GLN A 521 -115.66 -73.58 41.73
N THR A 522 -116.24 -74.04 40.60
CA THR A 522 -117.55 -73.62 40.08
C THR A 522 -118.21 -74.76 39.31
N ASP A 523 -119.53 -74.91 39.43
CA ASP A 523 -120.30 -75.94 38.73
C ASP A 523 -120.72 -75.54 37.30
N GLU A 524 -120.49 -74.28 36.91
CA GLU A 524 -120.85 -73.73 35.60
C GLU A 524 -119.60 -73.48 34.74
N TRP A 525 -119.45 -74.22 33.64
CA TRP A 525 -118.35 -74.04 32.68
C TRP A 525 -118.74 -74.47 31.24
N GLU A 526 -118.17 -73.78 30.23
CA GLU A 526 -118.41 -74.06 28.80
C GLU A 526 -117.11 -74.52 28.09
N ALA A 527 -117.13 -75.72 27.51
CA ALA A 527 -115.94 -76.38 26.97
C ALA A 527 -115.30 -75.69 25.74
N GLU A 528 -116.11 -75.04 24.89
CA GLU A 528 -115.65 -74.42 23.64
C GLU A 528 -114.84 -73.12 23.86
N ALA A 529 -115.15 -72.38 24.94
CA ALA A 529 -114.46 -71.14 25.30
C ALA A 529 -113.04 -71.40 25.83
N LEU A 530 -112.88 -72.46 26.63
CA LEU A 530 -111.62 -72.88 27.24
C LEU A 530 -110.57 -73.37 26.20
N LYS A 531 -111.01 -73.81 25.02
CA LYS A 531 -110.13 -74.28 23.94
C LYS A 531 -109.50 -73.14 23.14
N ARG A 532 -110.25 -72.08 22.81
CA ARG A 532 -109.74 -70.91 22.05
C ARG A 532 -108.73 -70.09 22.83
N GLU A 533 -108.86 -70.10 24.16
CA GLU A 533 -107.94 -69.49 25.10
C GLU A 533 -106.63 -70.30 25.22
N LEU A 534 -106.69 -71.64 25.10
CA LEU A 534 -105.51 -72.52 25.10
C LEU A 534 -104.65 -72.38 23.82
N GLU A 535 -105.29 -72.32 22.65
CA GLU A 535 -104.61 -72.27 21.34
C GLU A 535 -103.89 -70.92 21.11
N THR A 536 -104.47 -69.80 21.55
CA THR A 536 -103.84 -68.47 21.47
C THR A 536 -102.63 -68.33 22.40
N LEU A 537 -102.65 -69.01 23.54
CA LEU A 537 -101.52 -69.06 24.48
C LEU A 537 -100.38 -69.97 24.02
N GLN A 538 -100.64 -70.99 23.18
CA GLN A 538 -99.63 -71.90 22.63
C GLN A 538 -98.85 -71.31 21.44
N ASP A 539 -99.50 -70.51 20.59
CA ASP A 539 -98.85 -69.85 19.44
C ASP A 539 -97.86 -68.75 19.88
N MET A 540 -98.21 -68.05 20.97
CA MET A 540 -97.34 -67.07 21.62
C MET A 540 -96.17 -67.74 22.38
N ASP A 541 -96.37 -68.96 22.87
CA ASP A 541 -95.31 -69.80 23.47
C ASP A 541 -94.32 -70.30 22.41
N HIS A 542 -94.77 -70.59 21.17
CA HIS A 542 -93.87 -71.06 20.10
C HIS A 542 -92.95 -69.96 19.57
N GLN A 543 -93.47 -68.74 19.41
CA GLN A 543 -92.69 -67.56 19.02
C GLN A 543 -91.71 -67.14 20.13
N TYR A 544 -92.04 -67.42 21.39
CA TYR A 544 -91.15 -67.30 22.55
C TYR A 544 -90.01 -68.34 22.52
N HIS A 545 -90.28 -69.60 22.15
CA HIS A 545 -89.26 -70.67 22.07
C HIS A 545 -88.26 -70.50 20.90
N ASP A 546 -88.64 -69.86 19.79
CA ASP A 546 -87.72 -69.58 18.67
C ASP A 546 -86.76 -68.41 18.99
N ALA A 547 -87.21 -67.44 19.80
CA ALA A 547 -86.35 -66.46 20.44
C ALA A 547 -85.45 -67.11 21.53
N LEU A 548 -85.94 -68.17 22.19
CA LEU A 548 -85.20 -68.99 23.16
C LEU A 548 -84.03 -69.78 22.51
N LYS A 549 -84.18 -70.32 21.28
CA LYS A 549 -83.09 -71.00 20.55
C LYS A 549 -81.94 -70.09 20.15
N LYS A 550 -82.24 -68.84 19.77
CA LYS A 550 -81.21 -67.83 19.47
C LYS A 550 -80.50 -67.36 20.75
N LYS A 551 -81.21 -67.35 21.88
CA LYS A 551 -80.70 -67.18 23.24
C LYS A 551 -79.85 -68.39 23.70
N GLU A 552 -80.20 -69.62 23.37
CA GLU A 552 -79.47 -70.86 23.75
C GLU A 552 -78.07 -70.97 23.12
N LYS A 553 -77.89 -70.49 21.88
CA LYS A 553 -76.57 -70.41 21.22
C LYS A 553 -75.62 -69.42 21.91
N ALA A 554 -76.15 -68.27 22.35
CA ALA A 554 -75.42 -67.32 23.18
C ALA A 554 -75.22 -67.83 24.62
N GLN A 555 -76.12 -68.70 25.10
CA GLN A 555 -76.00 -69.35 26.40
C GLN A 555 -74.92 -70.45 26.45
N ALA A 556 -74.54 -71.08 25.33
CA ALA A 556 -73.42 -72.02 25.30
C ALA A 556 -72.05 -71.33 25.45
N GLU A 557 -71.87 -70.13 24.87
CA GLU A 557 -70.69 -69.28 25.13
C GLU A 557 -70.71 -68.69 26.54
N LEU A 558 -71.91 -68.40 27.07
CA LEU A 558 -72.14 -67.95 28.43
C LEU A 558 -71.94 -69.05 29.50
N GLU A 559 -72.18 -70.32 29.23
CA GLU A 559 -71.88 -71.44 30.15
C GLU A 559 -70.38 -71.57 30.44
N LYS A 560 -69.53 -71.16 29.48
CA LYS A 560 -68.07 -71.04 29.66
C LYS A 560 -67.71 -69.89 30.63
N THR A 561 -68.56 -68.87 30.73
CA THR A 561 -68.40 -67.68 31.58
C THR A 561 -69.21 -67.77 32.89
N LYS A 562 -70.25 -68.61 32.96
CA LYS A 562 -71.15 -68.80 34.10
C LYS A 562 -70.57 -69.64 35.23
N LEU A 563 -69.61 -70.53 34.97
CA LEU A 563 -68.81 -71.13 36.03
C LEU A 563 -68.03 -70.06 36.84
N ALA A 564 -67.71 -68.91 36.22
CA ALA A 564 -67.09 -67.77 36.90
C ALA A 564 -68.11 -66.81 37.55
N HIS A 565 -69.38 -66.82 37.11
CA HIS A 565 -70.44 -65.94 37.60
C HIS A 565 -71.39 -66.59 38.63
N GLN A 566 -71.37 -67.91 38.82
CA GLN A 566 -72.07 -68.69 39.88
C GLN A 566 -71.69 -68.27 41.31
N PHE A 567 -70.70 -67.39 41.49
CA PHE A 567 -70.38 -66.76 42.76
C PHE A 567 -71.04 -65.39 42.95
N ALA A 568 -71.36 -64.70 41.84
CA ALA A 568 -71.58 -63.27 41.81
C ALA A 568 -73.02 -62.87 41.53
N GLN A 569 -73.94 -63.78 41.75
CA GLN A 569 -75.18 -63.51 42.46
C GLN A 569 -75.96 -64.79 42.30
N GLU A 570 -75.68 -65.76 43.16
CA GLU A 570 -76.81 -66.55 43.56
C GLU A 570 -77.78 -65.61 44.23
N ASN A 571 -78.83 -65.40 43.45
CA ASN A 571 -80.16 -65.72 43.91
C ASN A 571 -80.84 -64.61 44.66
N TYR A 572 -80.12 -63.73 45.32
CA TYR A 572 -80.82 -63.07 46.41
C TYR A 572 -81.79 -61.99 45.93
N GLU A 573 -81.35 -61.10 45.07
CA GLU A 573 -82.16 -59.88 44.83
C GLU A 573 -82.73 -59.79 43.42
N ASN A 574 -82.29 -60.67 42.53
CA ASN A 574 -82.81 -60.76 41.17
C ASN A 574 -84.26 -61.26 41.08
N THR A 575 -84.86 -61.78 42.16
CA THR A 575 -86.17 -62.45 42.02
C THR A 575 -87.34 -61.62 42.57
N LEU A 576 -87.10 -60.62 43.42
CA LEU A 576 -88.17 -59.95 44.15
C LEU A 576 -88.74 -58.72 43.43
N SER A 577 -87.94 -58.00 42.66
CA SER A 577 -88.34 -56.70 42.10
C SER A 577 -88.88 -56.75 40.67
N GLN A 578 -88.68 -57.84 39.92
CA GLN A 578 -88.91 -57.85 38.45
C GLN A 578 -90.22 -58.52 37.99
N HIS A 579 -90.97 -59.16 38.89
CA HIS A 579 -92.22 -59.84 38.51
C HIS A 579 -93.47 -58.94 38.54
N GLN A 580 -93.39 -57.74 39.13
CA GLN A 580 -94.57 -56.90 39.37
C GLN A 580 -94.86 -55.89 38.25
N ASP A 581 -93.91 -55.55 37.37
CA ASP A 581 -94.08 -54.40 36.46
C ASP A 581 -94.40 -54.71 34.97
N SER A 582 -94.40 -55.96 34.50
CA SER A 582 -94.28 -56.27 33.05
C SER A 582 -95.57 -56.58 32.26
N ALA A 583 -96.76 -56.59 32.87
CA ALA A 583 -97.96 -57.15 32.22
C ALA A 583 -99.04 -56.13 31.78
N GLU A 584 -98.94 -54.83 32.07
CA GLU A 584 -100.00 -53.86 31.73
C GLU A 584 -99.59 -52.85 30.61
N GLU A 585 -98.33 -52.79 30.18
CA GLU A 585 -97.82 -51.80 29.20
C GLU A 585 -97.79 -52.30 27.73
N LEU A 586 -97.99 -53.60 27.48
CA LEU A 586 -97.83 -54.19 26.13
C LEU A 586 -98.91 -53.76 25.13
N GLU A 587 -100.15 -53.51 25.57
CA GLU A 587 -101.27 -53.16 24.69
C GLU A 587 -101.31 -51.68 24.30
N ARG A 588 -100.71 -50.75 25.08
CA ARG A 588 -100.58 -49.34 24.66
C ARG A 588 -99.36 -49.10 23.77
N GLN A 589 -98.30 -49.89 23.92
CA GLN A 589 -97.05 -49.67 23.20
C GLN A 589 -97.08 -50.07 21.71
N GLN A 590 -97.90 -51.02 21.28
CA GLN A 590 -97.96 -51.40 19.85
C GLN A 590 -98.42 -50.25 18.94
N HIS A 591 -99.30 -49.36 19.41
CA HIS A 591 -99.82 -48.25 18.59
C HIS A 591 -99.02 -46.94 18.71
N GLN A 592 -98.29 -46.74 19.82
CA GLN A 592 -97.42 -45.57 20.02
C GLN A 592 -95.99 -45.79 19.48
N LEU A 593 -95.51 -47.03 19.39
CA LEU A 593 -94.20 -47.38 18.80
C LEU A 593 -94.12 -47.00 17.32
N GLN A 594 -95.21 -47.18 16.55
CA GLN A 594 -95.27 -46.76 15.15
C GLN A 594 -95.23 -45.23 14.96
N GLN A 595 -95.80 -44.44 15.87
CA GLN A 595 -95.76 -42.97 15.79
C GLN A 595 -94.43 -42.38 16.29
N ALA A 596 -93.82 -42.98 17.32
CA ALA A 596 -92.51 -42.59 17.83
C ALA A 596 -91.37 -42.90 16.82
N GLN A 597 -91.46 -44.03 16.10
CA GLN A 597 -90.50 -44.37 15.04
C GLN A 597 -90.50 -43.35 13.88
N ILE A 598 -91.67 -42.80 13.53
CA ILE A 598 -91.79 -41.77 12.48
C ILE A 598 -91.23 -40.42 12.96
N GLN A 599 -91.44 -40.02 14.22
CA GLN A 599 -90.91 -38.77 14.77
C GLN A 599 -89.39 -38.77 14.95
N ILE A 600 -88.80 -39.90 15.38
CA ILE A 600 -87.34 -40.04 15.51
C ILE A 600 -86.65 -39.93 14.14
N HIS A 601 -87.25 -40.47 13.07
CA HIS A 601 -86.72 -40.39 11.71
C HIS A 601 -86.75 -38.96 11.14
N GLN A 602 -87.76 -38.15 11.53
CA GLN A 602 -87.89 -36.75 11.13
C GLN A 602 -86.94 -35.80 11.89
N GLN A 603 -86.64 -36.07 13.16
CA GLN A 603 -85.79 -35.19 13.98
C GLN A 603 -84.28 -35.51 13.93
N THR A 604 -83.90 -36.62 13.29
CA THR A 604 -82.49 -37.01 13.04
C THR A 604 -82.02 -36.73 11.60
N GLU A 605 -82.84 -36.03 10.79
CA GLU A 605 -82.60 -35.74 9.36
C GLU A 605 -82.19 -36.97 8.51
N GLY A 606 -82.50 -38.19 8.96
CA GLY A 606 -82.19 -39.43 8.25
C GLY A 606 -80.79 -40.05 8.51
N MET A 607 -80.04 -39.62 9.54
CA MET A 607 -78.74 -40.23 9.86
C MET A 607 -78.85 -41.44 10.80
N SER A 608 -78.14 -42.54 10.50
CA SER A 608 -78.16 -43.78 11.31
C SER A 608 -77.30 -43.68 12.58
N TYR A 609 -77.52 -44.58 13.54
CA TYR A 609 -76.73 -44.69 14.77
C TYR A 609 -75.21 -44.80 14.52
N ASP A 610 -74.81 -45.47 13.44
CA ASP A 610 -73.40 -45.57 13.02
C ASP A 610 -72.80 -44.21 12.65
N ILE A 611 -73.59 -43.32 12.03
CA ILE A 611 -73.13 -41.98 11.65
C ILE A 611 -72.96 -41.12 12.91
N LEU A 612 -73.87 -41.22 13.89
CA LEU A 612 -73.76 -40.51 15.17
C LEU A 612 -72.54 -40.99 15.99
N SER A 613 -72.28 -42.29 16.07
CA SER A 613 -71.09 -42.85 16.73
C SER A 613 -69.81 -42.36 16.04
N GLN A 614 -69.75 -42.44 14.71
CA GLN A 614 -68.60 -41.95 13.94
C GLN A 614 -68.38 -40.44 14.10
N THR A 615 -69.45 -39.66 14.30
CA THR A 615 -69.35 -38.22 14.52
C THR A 615 -68.77 -37.92 15.90
N ILE A 616 -69.17 -38.68 16.94
CA ILE A 616 -68.61 -38.57 18.29
C ILE A 616 -67.14 -39.01 18.31
N GLU A 617 -66.79 -40.13 17.68
CA GLU A 617 -65.40 -40.59 17.55
C GLU A 617 -64.50 -39.55 16.84
N ARG A 618 -64.99 -38.94 15.74
CA ARG A 618 -64.25 -37.86 15.07
C ARG A 618 -64.06 -36.63 15.95
N TYR A 619 -65.02 -36.31 16.82
CA TYR A 619 -64.89 -35.22 17.78
C TYR A 619 -63.85 -35.53 18.87
N GLU A 620 -63.80 -36.77 19.36
CA GLU A 620 -62.79 -37.22 20.33
C GLU A 620 -61.38 -37.20 19.72
N GLU A 621 -61.22 -37.68 18.48
CA GLU A 621 -59.94 -37.63 17.76
C GLU A 621 -59.48 -36.18 17.55
N HIS A 622 -60.36 -35.30 17.09
CA HIS A 622 -60.01 -33.90 16.85
C HIS A 622 -59.68 -33.14 18.17
N LEU A 623 -60.36 -33.49 19.26
CA LEU A 623 -60.07 -32.97 20.61
C LEU A 623 -58.69 -33.45 21.08
N ALA A 624 -58.37 -34.73 20.91
CA ALA A 624 -57.09 -35.31 21.27
C ALA A 624 -55.92 -34.68 20.50
N VAL A 625 -56.10 -34.41 19.20
CA VAL A 625 -55.09 -33.73 18.36
C VAL A 625 -54.81 -32.31 18.85
N ARG A 626 -55.86 -31.51 19.12
CA ARG A 626 -55.70 -30.13 19.61
C ARG A 626 -55.06 -30.05 20.99
N LEU A 627 -55.47 -30.93 21.92
CA LEU A 627 -54.86 -31.07 23.24
C LEU A 627 -53.37 -31.41 23.16
N ASN A 628 -53.01 -32.35 22.29
CA ASN A 628 -51.61 -32.75 22.09
C ASN A 628 -50.77 -31.61 21.49
N GLN A 629 -51.33 -30.84 20.54
CA GLN A 629 -50.66 -29.68 19.94
C GLN A 629 -50.41 -28.57 20.97
N ALA A 630 -51.40 -28.26 21.81
CA ALA A 630 -51.26 -27.27 22.89
C ALA A 630 -50.34 -27.75 24.03
N HIS A 631 -50.28 -29.06 24.29
CA HIS A 631 -49.33 -29.63 25.24
C HIS A 631 -47.88 -29.53 24.74
N LYS A 632 -47.64 -29.79 23.44
CA LYS A 632 -46.32 -29.66 22.82
C LYS A 632 -45.79 -28.22 22.85
N SER A 633 -46.64 -27.21 22.60
CA SER A 633 -46.23 -25.81 22.68
C SER A 633 -45.85 -25.41 24.11
N TYR A 634 -46.60 -25.85 25.12
CA TYR A 634 -46.25 -25.65 26.52
C TYR A 634 -44.93 -26.32 26.93
N GLN A 635 -44.68 -27.56 26.47
CA GLN A 635 -43.42 -28.26 26.73
C GLN A 635 -42.22 -27.51 26.13
N ALA A 636 -42.35 -26.97 24.91
CA ALA A 636 -41.29 -26.19 24.26
C ALA A 636 -40.95 -24.91 25.05
N ALA A 637 -41.95 -24.16 25.49
CA ALA A 637 -41.74 -22.97 26.32
C ALA A 637 -41.12 -23.30 27.69
N ARG A 638 -41.49 -24.43 28.29
CA ARG A 638 -40.89 -24.91 29.55
C ARG A 638 -39.40 -25.22 29.41
N VAL A 639 -38.98 -25.84 28.30
CA VAL A 639 -37.56 -26.11 28.03
C VAL A 639 -36.77 -24.82 27.87
N GLN A 640 -37.30 -23.85 27.12
CA GLN A 640 -36.67 -22.53 26.96
C GLN A 640 -36.52 -21.79 28.30
N PHE A 641 -37.53 -21.89 29.18
CA PHE A 641 -37.47 -21.31 30.52
C PHE A 641 -36.32 -21.90 31.36
N ILE A 642 -36.17 -23.24 31.36
CA ILE A 642 -35.10 -23.93 32.11
C ILE A 642 -33.71 -23.48 31.63
N GLN A 643 -33.51 -23.33 30.32
CA GLN A 643 -32.24 -22.86 29.75
C GLN A 643 -31.90 -21.43 30.20
N ILE A 644 -32.89 -20.52 30.21
CA ILE A 644 -32.71 -19.14 30.68
C ILE A 644 -32.39 -19.11 32.19
N GLU A 645 -33.01 -19.98 32.99
CA GLU A 645 -32.74 -20.11 34.42
C GLU A 645 -31.30 -20.59 34.71
N GLU A 646 -30.84 -21.62 34.01
CA GLU A 646 -29.48 -22.15 34.14
C GLU A 646 -28.41 -21.13 33.72
N MET A 647 -28.65 -20.42 32.61
CA MET A 647 -27.79 -19.31 32.18
C MET A 647 -27.73 -18.22 33.25
N GLY A 648 -28.87 -17.81 33.81
CA GLY A 648 -28.92 -16.80 34.87
C GLY A 648 -28.15 -17.20 36.14
N LYS A 649 -28.18 -18.49 36.52
CA LYS A 649 -27.40 -19.01 37.66
C LYS A 649 -25.88 -18.94 37.39
N LYS A 650 -25.44 -19.30 36.19
CA LYS A 650 -24.02 -19.21 35.80
C LYS A 650 -23.52 -17.76 35.80
N THR A 651 -24.24 -16.85 35.16
CA THR A 651 -23.86 -15.43 35.11
C THR A 651 -23.80 -14.81 36.51
N LYS A 652 -24.69 -15.23 37.44
CA LYS A 652 -24.63 -14.79 38.84
C LYS A 652 -23.34 -15.21 39.55
N GLN A 653 -22.90 -16.46 39.35
CA GLN A 653 -21.62 -16.94 39.90
C GLN A 653 -20.43 -16.17 39.32
N GLU A 654 -20.46 -15.86 38.02
CA GLU A 654 -19.43 -15.05 37.37
C GLU A 654 -19.37 -13.61 37.90
N LEU A 655 -20.52 -13.00 38.24
CA LEU A 655 -20.56 -11.68 38.87
C LEU A 655 -19.96 -11.71 40.28
N GLU A 656 -20.27 -12.72 41.09
CA GLU A 656 -19.70 -12.87 42.44
C GLU A 656 -18.16 -12.96 42.36
N LEU A 657 -17.63 -13.78 41.45
CA LEU A 657 -16.18 -13.88 41.21
C LEU A 657 -15.55 -12.57 40.69
N ALA A 658 -16.23 -11.87 39.79
CA ALA A 658 -15.77 -10.57 39.28
C ALA A 658 -15.81 -9.48 40.35
N GLY A 659 -16.75 -9.56 41.30
CA GLY A 659 -16.85 -8.67 42.46
C GLY A 659 -15.68 -8.87 43.41
N ASP A 660 -15.35 -10.13 43.72
CA ASP A 660 -14.17 -10.48 44.52
C ASP A 660 -12.87 -9.99 43.85
N GLU A 661 -12.74 -10.17 42.53
CA GLU A 661 -11.60 -9.68 41.74
C GLU A 661 -11.49 -8.15 41.77
N GLN A 662 -12.63 -7.45 41.63
CA GLN A 662 -12.70 -5.99 41.73
C GLN A 662 -12.29 -5.49 43.13
N GLU A 663 -12.78 -6.13 44.19
CA GLU A 663 -12.45 -5.75 45.57
C GLU A 663 -10.95 -5.94 45.83
N GLN A 664 -10.38 -7.09 45.45
CA GLN A 664 -8.95 -7.35 45.57
C GLN A 664 -8.10 -6.34 44.80
N CYS A 665 -8.48 -6.04 43.55
CA CYS A 665 -7.76 -5.07 42.73
C CYS A 665 -7.88 -3.65 43.31
N ASN A 666 -9.04 -3.25 43.83
CA ASN A 666 -9.24 -1.96 44.48
C ASN A 666 -8.43 -1.82 45.78
N THR A 667 -8.36 -2.87 46.61
CA THR A 667 -7.55 -2.86 47.82
C THR A 667 -6.06 -2.78 47.47
N ALA A 668 -5.60 -3.58 46.50
CA ALA A 668 -4.22 -3.53 46.01
C ALA A 668 -3.87 -2.14 45.45
N TRP A 669 -4.80 -1.51 44.71
CA TRP A 669 -4.66 -0.15 44.20
C TRP A 669 -4.56 0.90 45.29
N GLN A 670 -5.41 0.83 46.32
CA GLN A 670 -5.33 1.75 47.45
C GLN A 670 -3.98 1.65 48.17
N VAL A 671 -3.46 0.44 48.35
CA VAL A 671 -2.11 0.24 48.91
C VAL A 671 -1.03 0.82 48.00
N ALA A 672 -1.09 0.54 46.70
CA ALA A 672 -0.10 0.99 45.72
C ALA A 672 -0.08 2.52 45.55
N ILE A 673 -1.25 3.16 45.52
CA ILE A 673 -1.36 4.62 45.34
C ILE A 673 -0.92 5.38 46.60
N HIS A 674 -1.24 4.87 47.80
CA HIS A 674 -0.79 5.44 49.07
C HIS A 674 0.73 5.29 49.25
N ALA A 675 1.33 4.20 48.76
CA ALA A 675 2.78 4.02 48.81
C ALA A 675 3.57 5.07 48.01
N VAL A 676 2.91 5.78 47.09
CA VAL A 676 3.52 6.84 46.26
C VAL A 676 3.03 8.25 46.66
N ASP A 677 2.30 8.36 47.78
CA ASP A 677 1.63 9.58 48.29
C ASP A 677 0.65 10.22 47.28
N PHE A 678 -0.04 9.39 46.49
CA PHE A 678 -1.04 9.85 45.53
C PHE A 678 -2.47 9.61 46.05
N THR A 679 -3.40 10.47 45.66
CA THR A 679 -4.84 10.14 45.66
C THR A 679 -5.27 9.76 44.24
N GLU A 680 -6.40 9.05 44.09
CA GLU A 680 -6.89 8.61 42.76
C GLU A 680 -7.07 9.82 41.82
N GLU A 681 -7.54 10.95 42.36
CA GLU A 681 -7.66 12.22 41.64
C GLU A 681 -6.30 12.81 41.22
N HIS A 682 -5.28 12.74 42.10
CA HIS A 682 -3.92 13.17 41.74
C HIS A 682 -3.31 12.28 40.66
N PHE A 683 -3.54 10.96 40.71
CA PHE A 683 -3.07 10.04 39.66
C PHE A 683 -3.71 10.35 38.30
N LEU A 684 -5.02 10.55 38.25
CA LEU A 684 -5.74 10.88 37.01
C LEU A 684 -5.27 12.21 36.40
N ASN A 685 -4.91 13.18 37.24
CA ASN A 685 -4.41 14.49 36.80
C ASN A 685 -2.90 14.52 36.49
N ALA A 686 -2.13 13.56 37.01
CA ALA A 686 -0.68 13.45 36.79
C ALA A 686 -0.31 12.70 35.49
N ASN A 687 -1.29 12.14 34.78
CA ASN A 687 -1.08 11.34 33.59
C ASN A 687 -0.62 12.21 32.41
N ALA A 688 0.55 11.92 31.83
CA ALA A 688 1.12 12.66 30.72
C ALA A 688 1.67 11.70 29.66
N LEU A 689 1.44 12.02 28.38
CA LEU A 689 1.89 11.19 27.26
C LEU A 689 3.43 11.07 27.23
N PRO A 690 4.00 9.94 26.77
CA PRO A 690 5.45 9.77 26.66
C PRO A 690 6.16 10.88 25.86
N GLU A 691 5.50 11.39 24.81
CA GLU A 691 6.00 12.51 24.01
C GLU A 691 6.11 13.82 24.82
N GLN A 692 5.12 14.10 25.68
CA GLN A 692 5.11 15.28 26.55
C GLN A 692 6.18 15.18 27.64
N GLN A 693 6.35 13.98 28.22
CA GLN A 693 7.43 13.75 29.21
C GLN A 693 8.82 13.91 28.57
N ALA A 694 9.01 13.44 27.34
CA ALA A 694 10.26 13.61 26.59
C ALA A 694 10.53 15.10 26.28
N GLU A 695 9.51 15.87 25.92
CA GLU A 695 9.61 17.31 25.69
C GLU A 695 10.02 18.07 26.96
N TRP A 696 9.41 17.74 28.11
CA TRP A 696 9.79 18.33 29.40
C TRP A 696 11.24 17.97 29.77
N ALA A 697 11.63 16.71 29.64
CA ALA A 697 12.99 16.25 29.92
C ALA A 697 14.04 16.93 29.01
N ALA A 698 13.71 17.16 27.74
CA ALA A 698 14.57 17.87 26.80
C ALA A 698 14.74 19.35 27.20
N LYS A 699 13.66 20.04 27.56
CA LYS A 699 13.70 21.44 28.04
C LYS A 699 14.52 21.58 29.32
N ILE A 700 14.33 20.68 30.30
CA ILE A 700 15.12 20.66 31.55
C ILE A 700 16.61 20.45 31.26
N ARG A 701 16.95 19.50 30.38
CA ARG A 701 18.35 19.21 30.01
C ARG A 701 19.01 20.39 29.31
N HIS A 702 18.32 20.98 28.33
CA HIS A 702 18.80 22.13 27.58
C HIS A 702 19.08 23.32 28.47
N HIS A 703 18.18 23.62 29.42
CA HIS A 703 18.37 24.68 30.41
C HIS A 703 19.61 24.43 31.27
N ARG A 704 19.80 23.20 31.79
CA ARG A 704 21.00 22.85 32.59
C ARG A 704 22.30 22.99 31.82
N GLU A 705 22.36 22.50 30.58
CA GLU A 705 23.54 22.58 29.71
C GLU A 705 23.90 24.03 29.38
N GLN A 706 22.90 24.85 29.05
CA GLN A 706 23.10 26.29 28.78
C GLN A 706 23.60 27.04 30.01
N ASN A 707 23.04 26.75 31.19
CA ASN A 707 23.46 27.41 32.43
C ASN A 707 24.94 27.07 32.75
N ILE A 708 25.34 25.80 32.61
CA ILE A 708 26.74 25.37 32.80
C ILE A 708 27.67 26.06 31.78
N ALA A 709 27.25 26.15 30.52
CA ALA A 709 28.05 26.80 29.47
C ALA A 709 28.26 28.29 29.75
N LEU A 710 27.20 29.01 30.14
CA LEU A 710 27.27 30.43 30.49
C LEU A 710 28.17 30.67 31.71
N GLU A 711 28.02 29.88 32.77
CA GLU A 711 28.87 30.00 33.97
C GLU A 711 30.35 29.70 33.67
N THR A 712 30.63 28.74 32.78
CA THR A 712 32.00 28.41 32.36
C THR A 712 32.63 29.53 31.53
N ASN A 713 31.88 30.08 30.58
CA ASN A 713 32.34 31.18 29.72
C ASN A 713 32.62 32.45 30.54
N ILE A 714 31.73 32.81 31.47
CA ILE A 714 31.93 33.95 32.38
C ILE A 714 33.21 33.77 33.19
N LYS A 715 33.45 32.57 33.75
CA LYS A 715 34.70 32.29 34.49
C LYS A 715 35.95 32.44 33.63
N SER A 716 35.92 31.97 32.38
CA SER A 716 37.07 32.08 31.47
C SER A 716 37.37 33.53 31.06
N VAL A 717 36.34 34.32 30.77
CA VAL A 717 36.50 35.72 30.34
C VAL A 717 36.94 36.57 31.55
N ALA A 718 36.34 36.35 32.73
CA ALA A 718 36.76 37.01 33.96
C ALA A 718 38.22 36.70 34.35
N ALA A 719 38.67 35.45 34.18
CA ALA A 719 40.07 35.07 34.42
C ALA A 719 41.06 35.73 33.45
N THR A 720 40.62 36.02 32.22
CA THR A 720 41.45 36.68 31.19
C THR A 720 41.60 38.18 31.46
N ILE A 721 40.56 38.83 31.97
CA ILE A 721 40.54 40.26 32.32
C ILE A 721 41.31 40.51 33.63
N GLY A 722 41.19 39.61 34.62
CA GLY A 722 41.80 39.78 35.94
C GLY A 722 41.24 41.00 36.68
N GLU A 723 42.11 41.81 37.29
CA GLU A 723 41.75 43.08 37.97
C GLU A 723 41.82 44.32 37.06
N ARG A 724 42.05 44.14 35.75
CA ARG A 724 42.25 45.26 34.82
C ARG A 724 40.93 45.97 34.55
N THR A 725 40.93 47.29 34.68
CA THR A 725 39.80 48.16 34.36
C THR A 725 40.24 49.22 33.36
N THR A 726 39.44 49.43 32.32
CA THR A 726 39.68 50.46 31.30
C THR A 726 38.36 51.05 30.82
N ASP A 727 38.42 52.25 30.25
CA ASP A 727 37.28 52.98 29.75
C ASP A 727 37.59 53.71 28.42
N GLU A 728 36.56 54.24 27.76
CA GLU A 728 36.71 54.97 26.49
C GLU A 728 37.63 56.20 26.62
N SER A 729 37.74 56.78 27.82
CA SER A 729 38.59 57.97 28.06
C SER A 729 40.07 57.62 28.07
N GLN A 730 40.45 56.48 28.65
CA GLN A 730 41.82 55.98 28.66
C GLN A 730 42.28 55.57 27.26
N ILE A 731 41.43 54.91 26.47
CA ILE A 731 41.74 54.57 25.07
C ILE A 731 42.03 55.84 24.25
N LYS A 732 41.24 56.90 24.46
CA LYS A 732 41.44 58.20 23.80
C LYS A 732 42.78 58.84 24.19
N GLN A 733 43.14 58.82 25.48
CA GLN A 733 44.44 59.31 25.94
C GLN A 733 45.63 58.54 25.32
N ARG A 734 45.53 57.21 25.21
CA ARG A 734 46.57 56.38 24.57
C ARG A 734 46.70 56.66 23.07
N HIS A 735 45.58 56.94 22.39
CA HIS A 735 45.57 57.33 20.99
C HIS A 735 46.27 58.67 20.74
N ASP A 736 45.98 59.69 21.56
CA ASP A 736 46.60 61.02 21.44
C ASP A 736 48.11 60.97 21.73
N ALA A 737 48.53 60.13 22.68
CA ALA A 737 49.95 59.89 22.95
C ALA A 737 50.69 59.27 21.75
N LYS A 738 50.06 58.33 21.02
CA LYS A 738 50.62 57.76 19.78
C LYS A 738 50.74 58.82 18.69
N LEU A 739 49.68 59.58 18.44
CA LEU A 739 49.69 60.64 17.42
C LEU A 739 50.84 61.64 17.66
N THR A 740 51.08 61.97 18.92
CA THR A 740 52.18 62.86 19.32
C THR A 740 53.56 62.26 19.03
N ALA A 741 53.74 60.95 19.25
CA ALA A 741 55.00 60.25 18.96
C ALA A 741 55.30 60.16 17.46
N ASP A 742 54.30 59.82 16.64
CA ASP A 742 54.43 59.72 15.18
C ASP A 742 54.80 61.08 14.53
N ASN A 743 54.18 62.17 14.99
CA ASN A 743 54.48 63.51 14.47
C ASN A 743 55.93 63.94 14.74
N LYS A 744 56.47 63.61 15.93
CA LYS A 744 57.88 63.91 16.27
C LYS A 744 58.86 63.12 15.39
N LEU A 745 58.58 61.84 15.14
CA LEU A 745 59.39 61.00 14.26
C LEU A 745 59.41 61.51 12.82
N LYS A 746 58.25 61.95 12.31
CA LYS A 746 58.12 62.51 10.97
C LYS A 746 58.96 63.78 10.79
N GLN A 747 58.88 64.71 11.74
CA GLN A 747 59.62 65.98 11.69
C GLN A 747 61.14 65.77 11.70
N ALA A 748 61.66 64.86 12.53
CA ALA A 748 63.09 64.54 12.59
C ALA A 748 63.62 63.94 11.28
N ASN A 749 62.85 63.06 10.64
CA ASN A 749 63.20 62.46 9.35
C ASN A 749 63.25 63.48 8.20
N GLU A 750 62.31 64.43 8.16
CA GLU A 750 62.30 65.50 7.15
C GLU A 750 63.55 66.39 7.26
N GLN A 751 63.96 66.73 8.47
CA GLN A 751 65.16 67.54 8.72
C GLN A 751 66.45 66.81 8.34
N ARG A 752 66.56 65.50 8.64
CA ARG A 752 67.71 64.67 8.21
C ARG A 752 67.91 64.68 6.69
N VAL A 753 66.83 64.50 5.94
CA VAL A 753 66.88 64.46 4.46
C VAL A 753 67.32 65.80 3.88
N GLN A 754 66.81 66.91 4.40
CA GLN A 754 67.19 68.25 3.93
C GLN A 754 68.69 68.54 4.15
N LEU A 755 69.23 68.18 5.31
CA LEU A 755 70.64 68.38 5.67
C LEU A 755 71.60 67.55 4.80
N SER A 756 71.24 66.28 4.54
CA SER A 756 72.01 65.38 3.68
C SER A 756 72.17 65.94 2.25
N ILE A 757 71.08 66.43 1.65
CA ILE A 757 71.08 67.00 0.29
C ILE A 757 71.95 68.26 0.22
N TRP A 758 71.92 69.09 1.26
CA TRP A 758 72.71 70.32 1.30
C TRP A 758 74.22 70.03 1.35
N LEU A 759 74.65 69.08 2.19
CA LEU A 759 76.06 68.70 2.35
C LEU A 759 76.68 68.17 1.05
N GLN A 760 75.92 67.40 0.28
CA GLN A 760 76.36 66.88 -1.02
C GLN A 760 76.65 68.02 -2.02
N ARG A 761 75.76 69.01 -2.11
CA ARG A 761 75.95 70.16 -3.02
C ARG A 761 77.10 71.09 -2.60
N ALA A 762 77.35 71.20 -1.30
CA ALA A 762 78.44 72.03 -0.77
C ALA A 762 79.83 71.46 -1.11
N THR A 763 79.99 70.15 -0.97
CA THR A 763 81.25 69.43 -1.26
C THR A 763 81.61 69.47 -2.76
N GLU A 764 80.63 69.31 -3.65
CA GLU A 764 80.83 69.41 -5.10
C GLU A 764 81.39 70.79 -5.52
N LYS A 765 80.86 71.88 -4.95
CA LYS A 765 81.30 73.25 -5.24
C LYS A 765 82.73 73.52 -4.76
N GLN A 766 83.11 73.05 -3.57
CA GLN A 766 84.48 73.21 -3.06
C GLN A 766 85.52 72.50 -3.95
N GLN A 767 85.19 71.31 -4.44
CA GLN A 767 86.08 70.54 -5.32
C GLN A 767 86.29 71.24 -6.67
N GLN A 768 85.25 71.86 -7.22
CA GLN A 768 85.30 72.61 -8.48
C GLN A 768 86.22 73.84 -8.40
N VAL A 769 86.15 74.62 -7.30
CA VAL A 769 87.04 75.77 -7.07
C VAL A 769 88.52 75.34 -7.00
N LYS A 770 88.81 74.23 -6.33
CA LYS A 770 90.18 73.72 -6.15
C LYS A 770 90.84 73.32 -7.47
N GLN A 771 90.08 72.74 -8.41
CA GLN A 771 90.60 72.32 -9.73
C GLN A 771 90.89 73.50 -10.66
N LEU A 772 90.02 74.50 -10.68
CA LEU A 772 90.17 75.66 -11.55
C LEU A 772 91.34 76.57 -11.13
N SER A 773 91.59 76.71 -9.83
CA SER A 773 92.70 77.52 -9.31
C SER A 773 94.09 76.93 -9.64
N THR A 774 94.23 75.61 -9.61
CA THR A 774 95.48 74.92 -10.02
C THR A 774 95.77 75.12 -11.51
N LYS A 775 94.73 75.04 -12.35
CA LYS A 775 94.85 75.24 -13.80
C LYS A 775 95.27 76.68 -14.15
N GLN A 776 94.73 77.67 -13.45
CA GLN A 776 95.08 79.09 -13.61
C GLN A 776 96.57 79.37 -13.31
N ALA A 777 97.10 78.77 -12.23
CA ALA A 777 98.49 78.94 -11.84
C ALA A 777 99.48 78.39 -12.89
N THR A 778 99.13 77.26 -13.50
CA THR A 778 99.97 76.60 -14.52
C THR A 778 100.10 77.44 -15.80
N LEU A 779 98.99 78.01 -16.27
CA LEU A 779 98.97 78.87 -17.47
C LEU A 779 99.79 80.15 -17.28
N LYS A 780 99.81 80.71 -16.06
CA LYS A 780 100.63 81.90 -15.74
C LYS A 780 102.13 81.65 -15.92
N ALA A 781 102.62 80.51 -15.45
CA ALA A 781 104.04 80.16 -15.57
C ALA A 781 104.46 79.98 -17.05
N GLN A 782 103.58 79.42 -17.88
CA GLN A 782 103.85 79.24 -19.31
C GLN A 782 103.85 80.57 -20.08
N GLU A 783 102.92 81.48 -19.75
CA GLU A 783 102.88 82.85 -20.28
C GLU A 783 104.23 83.58 -20.08
N GLU A 784 104.76 83.59 -18.84
CA GLU A 784 105.99 84.31 -18.47
C GLU A 784 107.24 83.77 -19.19
N THR A 785 107.30 82.45 -19.40
CA THR A 785 108.45 81.77 -20.02
C THR A 785 108.62 82.19 -21.49
N TYR A 786 107.54 82.09 -22.28
CA TYR A 786 107.58 82.41 -23.71
C TYR A 786 107.72 83.91 -23.99
N TYR A 787 107.19 84.76 -23.10
CA TYR A 787 107.36 86.20 -23.20
C TYR A 787 108.84 86.60 -23.10
N THR A 788 109.54 86.06 -22.10
CA THR A 788 110.98 86.31 -21.88
C THR A 788 111.84 85.88 -23.07
N LEU A 789 111.56 84.70 -23.63
CA LEU A 789 112.30 84.17 -24.79
C LEU A 789 112.19 85.08 -26.02
N SER A 790 110.98 85.60 -26.30
CA SER A 790 110.75 86.50 -27.43
C SER A 790 111.50 87.83 -27.33
N LEU A 791 111.79 88.28 -26.10
CA LEU A 791 112.44 89.55 -25.81
C LEU A 791 113.96 89.46 -26.02
N LYS A 792 114.57 88.35 -25.61
CA LYS A 792 116.02 88.11 -25.74
C LYS A 792 116.48 87.89 -27.19
N LEU A 793 115.64 87.30 -28.04
CA LEU A 793 115.95 87.12 -29.47
C LEU A 793 115.82 88.41 -30.30
N ARG A 794 115.32 89.50 -29.71
CA ARG A 794 115.07 90.77 -30.40
C ARG A 794 116.28 91.71 -30.43
N THR A 795 117.18 91.63 -29.46
CA THR A 795 118.34 92.52 -29.41
C THR A 795 119.42 91.98 -30.34
N ASP A 796 119.92 92.82 -31.26
CA ASP A 796 120.99 92.49 -32.22
C ASP A 796 122.29 91.99 -31.55
N GLU A 797 122.36 91.97 -30.21
CA GLU A 797 123.47 91.51 -29.38
C GLU A 797 123.99 90.13 -29.79
N PHE A 798 123.10 89.16 -30.01
CA PHE A 798 123.53 87.78 -30.31
C PHE A 798 124.03 87.62 -31.76
N GLN A 799 123.39 88.31 -32.71
CA GLN A 799 123.80 88.27 -34.12
C GLN A 799 125.06 89.10 -34.38
N ALA A 800 125.24 90.23 -33.67
CA ALA A 800 126.43 91.06 -33.75
C ALA A 800 127.67 90.34 -33.21
N TYR A 801 127.54 89.65 -32.06
CA TYR A 801 128.61 88.84 -31.47
C TYR A 801 129.15 87.78 -32.45
N LEU A 802 128.26 87.09 -33.17
CA LEU A 802 128.66 86.06 -34.14
C LEU A 802 129.33 86.61 -35.40
N LEU A 803 128.93 87.80 -35.86
CA LEU A 803 129.50 88.44 -37.04
C LEU A 803 130.93 88.96 -36.80
N GLU A 804 131.19 89.54 -35.63
CA GLU A 804 132.50 90.08 -35.27
C GLU A 804 133.56 88.96 -35.21
N HIS A 805 133.19 87.80 -34.67
CA HIS A 805 134.08 86.64 -34.61
C HIS A 805 134.41 86.04 -35.99
N LEU A 806 133.45 86.07 -36.92
CA LEU A 806 133.62 85.58 -38.30
C LEU A 806 134.55 86.50 -39.13
N GLU A 807 134.50 87.81 -38.90
CA GLU A 807 135.38 88.77 -39.56
C GLU A 807 136.86 88.59 -39.12
N GLU A 808 137.13 88.38 -37.83
CA GLU A 808 138.49 88.11 -37.32
C GLU A 808 139.10 86.84 -37.94
N GLU A 809 138.31 85.76 -38.04
CA GLU A 809 138.81 84.48 -38.55
C GLU A 809 139.20 84.57 -40.05
N LEU A 810 138.43 85.31 -40.84
CA LEU A 810 138.67 85.49 -42.28
C LEU A 810 139.93 86.31 -42.55
N VAL A 811 140.15 87.40 -41.81
CA VAL A 811 141.36 88.24 -41.94
C VAL A 811 142.61 87.44 -41.58
N THR A 812 142.53 86.62 -40.54
CA THR A 812 143.64 85.76 -40.11
C THR A 812 144.05 84.78 -41.20
N ARG A 813 143.08 84.10 -41.84
CA ARG A 813 143.35 83.16 -42.95
C ARG A 813 143.91 83.83 -44.20
N ALA A 814 143.38 84.99 -44.59
CA ALA A 814 143.86 85.73 -45.76
C ALA A 814 145.33 86.16 -45.58
N THR A 815 145.72 86.53 -44.36
CA THR A 815 147.09 86.93 -44.01
C THR A 815 148.08 85.77 -44.15
N VAL A 816 147.71 84.57 -43.69
CA VAL A 816 148.53 83.35 -43.82
C VAL A 816 148.71 82.93 -45.29
N MET A 817 147.66 83.08 -46.11
CA MET A 817 147.70 82.73 -47.53
C MET A 817 148.55 83.71 -48.36
N LEU A 818 148.51 85.00 -48.04
CA LEU A 818 149.37 86.00 -48.67
C LEU A 818 150.85 85.77 -48.30
N TRP A 819 151.13 85.45 -47.04
CA TRP A 819 152.48 85.18 -46.55
C TRP A 819 153.14 83.98 -47.27
N THR A 820 152.40 82.89 -47.44
CA THR A 820 152.87 81.68 -48.17
C THR A 820 153.15 81.91 -49.66
N LEU A 821 152.48 82.87 -50.30
CA LEU A 821 152.71 83.25 -51.71
C LEU A 821 153.93 84.18 -51.89
N THR A 822 154.34 84.91 -50.85
CA THR A 822 155.48 85.83 -50.89
C THR A 822 156.82 85.20 -50.53
N ASP A 823 156.86 84.18 -49.66
CA ASP A 823 158.12 83.54 -49.20
C ASP A 823 158.63 82.42 -50.13
N SER A 824 157.91 82.15 -51.22
CA SER A 824 158.36 81.27 -52.32
C SER A 824 158.97 82.06 -53.51
N ARG A 825 159.41 83.29 -53.24
CA ARG A 825 160.26 84.16 -54.07
C ARG A 825 161.35 84.77 -53.21
#